data_AF-A0A3D0U6N4-F1
#
_entry.id   AF-A0A3D0U6N4-F1
#
_cell.length_a   1.000
_cell.length_b   1.000
_cell.length_c   1.000
_cell.angle_alpha   90.00
_cell.angle_beta   90.00
_cell.angle_gamma   90.00
#
_symmetry.space_group_name_H-M   'P 1'
#
loop_
_entity.id
_entity.type
_entity.pdbx_description
1 polymer ?
#
loop_
_entity_poly.entity_id
_entity_poly.type
_entity_poly.pdbx_seq_one_letter_code
_entity_poly.pdbx_strand_id
1 'polypeptide(L)'
;GLVSAYELSGGQVGPLLATTQTNQYGQYRLTLTGYEGPIYIAVTPQNEGTLMVCDAASGCGDYIGLSEQDTNENNVIDFGEAFPVPGNFILTTTLPSSADGQASISTLTHLATQYALTFPQGLNDVSIAVAQSHIEDLFGVADLAETRLIDLTDRTAVTNASAEELRYSLFSSALLGVSNDVAFAQVLESLAQQLQMNGGQLVTQSAADDTPTLLELVQQAQQTAQLLELATQEAVFAQEATLLMDSTAGSLTSAQPSPGAGGSSAVIVEEFIADLMLWQGALSLDPNQGSFSQTVTAIGVSTGPDLANMLRAVSIAGQYGPVVALPDAALGAACDSLGNYFARLSCRLLISGKSLEEICNGAFNLVLFNRSLCDVLNDLTLPLGNGLVGHFALYDGIARIYGSTDGVDVDITFTALTNQRYTYGFNIAGTAESETGLLEISDGNFALSFAGGLDIKNLKLPETASGNLSVRYEQFSSTDINNPITFNGDLDINLDLSGVQELSDAEALYAGLDSVDITMMADGEFESLFGDRFDGAITLNGGLDSEVLLQFERDLPDYSDRALITISSTPERIAQGLINDIQMEWAGKRYNIMYFFDPYFGVRITNQDGVITDLDLSVEDEATAGMIMLNGTSYGDIKPLNGSLLFTLSDGQEIVL
;
A
#
# COMPACT_ATOMS: atom_id res chain seq x y z
N GLY A 1 -22.43 -7.17 26.41
CA GLY A 1 -23.56 -7.20 25.46
C GLY A 1 -24.42 -8.43 25.66
N LEU A 2 -25.68 -8.36 25.24
CA LEU A 2 -26.61 -9.49 25.11
C LEU A 2 -26.51 -10.07 23.70
N VAL A 3 -26.19 -11.35 23.59
CA VAL A 3 -26.09 -12.08 22.32
C VAL A 3 -27.33 -12.96 22.16
N SER A 4 -28.03 -12.84 21.04
CA SER A 4 -29.28 -13.58 20.76
C SER A 4 -29.19 -14.28 19.41
N ALA A 5 -29.48 -15.59 19.38
CA ALA A 5 -29.51 -16.39 18.16
C ALA A 5 -30.95 -16.74 17.78
N TYR A 6 -31.27 -16.62 16.49
CA TYR A 6 -32.60 -16.83 15.91
C TYR A 6 -32.53 -17.85 14.78
N GLU A 7 -33.60 -18.61 14.62
CA GLU A 7 -33.79 -19.50 13.47
C GLU A 7 -33.92 -18.67 12.19
N LEU A 8 -33.35 -19.16 11.08
CA LEU A 8 -33.69 -18.67 9.75
C LEU A 8 -34.59 -19.68 9.06
N SER A 9 -35.80 -19.25 8.69
CA SER A 9 -36.80 -20.12 8.06
C SER A 9 -37.54 -19.38 6.96
N GLY A 10 -37.56 -19.95 5.76
CA GLY A 10 -38.20 -19.35 4.59
C GLY A 10 -37.61 -17.99 4.17
N GLY A 11 -36.31 -17.78 4.40
CA GLY A 11 -35.62 -16.53 4.04
C GLY A 11 -35.82 -15.39 5.04
N GLN A 12 -36.41 -15.65 6.22
CA GLN A 12 -36.76 -14.63 7.20
C GLN A 12 -36.23 -14.99 8.60
N VAL A 13 -36.02 -13.96 9.42
CA VAL A 13 -35.68 -14.12 10.84
C VAL A 13 -36.89 -14.67 11.60
N GLY A 14 -36.72 -15.89 12.13
CA GLY A 14 -37.72 -16.66 12.84
C GLY A 14 -37.65 -16.50 14.37
N PRO A 15 -38.11 -17.51 15.12
CA PRO A 15 -38.13 -17.46 16.58
C PRO A 15 -36.71 -17.48 17.20
N LEU A 16 -36.62 -16.93 18.40
CA LEU A 16 -35.40 -16.98 19.23
C LEU A 16 -35.06 -18.42 19.61
N LEU A 17 -33.83 -18.84 19.32
CA LEU A 17 -33.30 -20.17 19.67
C LEU A 17 -32.58 -20.16 21.02
N ALA A 18 -31.71 -19.18 21.26
CA ALA A 18 -30.92 -19.08 22.48
C ALA A 18 -30.40 -17.65 22.73
N THR A 19 -30.02 -17.37 23.98
CA THR A 19 -29.37 -16.11 24.38
C THR A 19 -28.22 -16.35 25.34
N THR A 20 -27.24 -15.47 25.33
CA THR A 20 -26.09 -15.46 26.24
C THR A 20 -25.57 -14.03 26.44
N GLN A 21 -24.54 -13.85 27.26
CA GLN A 21 -23.89 -12.55 27.49
C GLN A 21 -22.42 -12.63 27.10
N THR A 22 -21.87 -11.52 26.62
CA THR A 22 -20.42 -11.39 26.43
C THR A 22 -19.73 -11.26 27.79
N ASN A 23 -18.51 -11.79 27.90
CA ASN A 23 -17.64 -11.56 29.04
C ASN A 23 -16.92 -10.19 28.94
N GLN A 24 -16.00 -9.92 29.85
CA GLN A 24 -15.21 -8.68 29.88
C GLN A 24 -14.26 -8.48 28.68
N TYR A 25 -14.03 -9.53 27.90
CA TYR A 25 -13.21 -9.54 26.68
C TYR A 25 -14.08 -9.58 25.41
N GLY A 26 -15.38 -9.33 25.51
CA GLY A 26 -16.30 -9.41 24.38
C GLY A 26 -16.65 -10.84 23.91
N GLN A 27 -16.05 -11.88 24.51
CA GLN A 27 -16.25 -13.27 24.09
C GLN A 27 -17.57 -13.83 24.62
N TYR A 28 -18.18 -14.76 23.89
CA TYR A 28 -19.42 -15.42 24.29
C TYR A 28 -19.38 -16.92 23.96
N ARG A 29 -20.28 -17.67 24.60
CA ARG A 29 -20.56 -19.07 24.26
C ARG A 29 -22.06 -19.28 24.22
N LEU A 30 -22.54 -19.78 23.09
CA LEU A 30 -23.94 -20.06 22.84
C LEU A 30 -24.08 -21.55 22.47
N THR A 31 -25.16 -22.19 22.90
CA THR A 31 -25.40 -23.62 22.63
C THR A 31 -26.80 -23.78 22.08
N LEU A 32 -26.88 -24.22 20.82
CA LEU A 32 -28.13 -24.52 20.14
C LEU A 32 -28.48 -26.00 20.34
N THR A 33 -29.74 -26.30 20.66
CA THR A 33 -30.19 -27.69 20.87
C THR A 33 -31.38 -27.98 19.98
N GLY A 34 -31.27 -29.01 19.14
CA GLY A 34 -32.37 -29.48 18.29
C GLY A 34 -32.70 -28.57 17.10
N TYR A 35 -31.73 -27.78 16.63
CA TYR A 35 -31.82 -26.98 15.41
C TYR A 35 -30.63 -27.28 14.50
N GLU A 36 -30.93 -27.59 13.24
CA GLU A 36 -29.96 -27.78 12.16
C GLU A 36 -30.44 -26.89 11.00
N GLY A 37 -29.69 -25.84 10.70
CA GLY A 37 -30.08 -24.81 9.73
C GLY A 37 -29.27 -23.53 9.90
N PRO A 38 -29.46 -22.54 9.01
CA PRO A 38 -28.73 -21.28 9.09
C PRO A 38 -29.23 -20.45 10.27
N ILE A 39 -28.35 -19.64 10.86
CA ILE A 39 -28.70 -18.86 12.05
C ILE A 39 -28.43 -17.38 11.85
N TYR A 40 -29.28 -16.55 12.46
CA TYR A 40 -29.09 -15.12 12.57
C TYR A 40 -28.74 -14.79 14.03
N ILE A 41 -27.64 -14.07 14.24
CA ILE A 41 -27.16 -13.69 15.56
C ILE A 41 -27.15 -12.16 15.65
N ALA A 42 -27.67 -11.61 16.74
CA ALA A 42 -27.64 -10.19 17.04
C ALA A 42 -27.01 -9.92 18.40
N VAL A 43 -26.18 -8.88 18.48
CA VAL A 43 -25.61 -8.35 19.71
C VAL A 43 -26.21 -6.98 19.98
N THR A 44 -26.72 -6.81 21.19
CA THR A 44 -27.33 -5.55 21.68
C THR A 44 -26.78 -5.19 23.05
N PRO A 45 -26.85 -3.93 23.49
CA PRO A 45 -26.52 -3.57 24.86
C PRO A 45 -27.48 -4.27 25.84
N GLN A 46 -26.94 -4.81 26.94
CA GLN A 46 -27.76 -5.50 27.95
C GLN A 46 -28.51 -4.50 28.84
N ASN A 47 -27.87 -3.38 29.13
CA ASN A 47 -28.35 -2.29 29.97
C ASN A 47 -27.49 -1.03 29.69
N GLU A 48 -27.86 0.10 30.31
CA GLU A 48 -27.15 1.39 30.21
C GLU A 48 -25.69 1.36 30.70
N GLY A 49 -25.25 0.29 31.35
CA GLY A 49 -23.86 0.09 31.80
C GLY A 49 -23.04 -0.83 30.88
N THR A 50 -23.55 -1.19 29.70
CA THR A 50 -22.76 -1.97 28.73
C THR A 50 -21.70 -1.06 28.12
N LEU A 51 -20.43 -1.48 28.20
CA LEU A 51 -19.30 -0.74 27.65
C LEU A 51 -18.78 -1.41 26.36
N MET A 52 -18.20 -0.61 25.50
CA MET A 52 -17.37 -0.98 24.34
C MET A 52 -16.03 -0.27 24.48
N VAL A 53 -14.97 -0.82 23.89
CA VAL A 53 -13.64 -0.19 23.85
C VAL A 53 -13.42 0.36 22.45
N CYS A 54 -12.89 1.58 22.35
CA CYS A 54 -12.52 2.15 21.07
C CYS A 54 -11.20 1.59 20.58
N ASP A 55 -11.19 1.08 19.35
CA ASP A 55 -10.03 0.46 18.71
C ASP A 55 -9.58 1.20 17.43
N ALA A 56 -10.10 2.41 17.20
CA ALA A 56 -9.76 3.28 16.05
C ALA A 56 -8.82 4.43 16.48
N ALA A 57 -7.78 4.70 15.68
CA ALA A 57 -6.78 5.72 16.04
C ALA A 57 -7.31 7.16 16.06
N SER A 58 -8.30 7.48 15.21
CA SER A 58 -8.96 8.78 15.20
C SER A 58 -9.93 9.00 16.36
N GLY A 59 -10.17 7.96 17.17
CA GLY A 59 -11.19 7.93 18.20
C GLY A 59 -12.54 7.44 17.68
N CYS A 60 -13.50 7.27 18.59
CA CYS A 60 -14.82 6.72 18.31
C CYS A 60 -15.94 7.76 18.51
N GLY A 61 -15.60 9.03 18.21
CA GLY A 61 -16.49 10.19 18.31
C GLY A 61 -16.45 10.88 19.68
N ASP A 62 -17.36 11.84 19.87
CA ASP A 62 -17.45 12.65 21.08
C ASP A 62 -17.84 11.84 22.33
N TYR A 63 -17.22 12.19 23.46
CA TYR A 63 -17.58 11.65 24.75
C TYR A 63 -18.83 12.36 25.30
N ILE A 64 -19.95 11.64 25.42
CA ILE A 64 -21.21 12.20 25.92
C ILE A 64 -21.25 12.08 27.47
N GLY A 65 -20.55 12.95 28.20
CA GLY A 65 -20.67 13.07 29.66
C GLY A 65 -19.44 13.59 30.40
N LEU A 66 -19.54 13.74 31.73
CA LEU A 66 -18.40 13.91 32.65
C LEU A 66 -18.17 12.54 33.31
N SER A 67 -17.40 11.66 32.69
CA SER A 67 -17.15 10.33 33.26
C SER A 67 -15.66 10.03 33.38
N GLU A 68 -15.31 9.16 34.33
CA GLU A 68 -13.95 8.66 34.56
C GLU A 68 -13.40 7.80 33.40
N GLN A 69 -14.20 7.54 32.36
CA GLN A 69 -13.77 6.75 31.22
C GLN A 69 -13.15 7.60 30.08
N ASP A 70 -13.43 8.91 30.05
CA ASP A 70 -12.62 9.89 29.29
C ASP A 70 -11.39 10.21 30.15
N THR A 71 -10.30 9.48 29.90
CA THR A 71 -9.14 9.43 30.80
C THR A 71 -8.31 10.70 30.76
N ASN A 72 -8.39 11.47 29.67
CA ASN A 72 -7.64 12.70 29.46
C ASN A 72 -8.52 13.97 29.49
N GLU A 73 -9.82 13.82 29.70
CA GLU A 73 -10.84 14.88 29.79
C GLU A 73 -10.90 15.76 28.53
N ASN A 74 -10.63 15.19 27.35
CA ASN A 74 -10.65 15.92 26.07
C ASN A 74 -12.05 15.97 25.41
N ASN A 75 -13.05 15.26 25.97
CA ASN A 75 -14.40 15.07 25.43
C ASN A 75 -14.48 14.28 24.12
N VAL A 76 -13.48 13.45 23.82
CA VAL A 76 -13.43 12.52 22.68
C VAL A 76 -13.23 11.11 23.26
N ILE A 77 -13.78 10.10 22.60
CA ILE A 77 -13.51 8.70 22.94
C ILE A 77 -12.22 8.31 22.23
N ASP A 78 -11.10 8.28 22.95
CA ASP A 78 -9.81 7.96 22.36
C ASP A 78 -9.57 6.45 22.22
N PHE A 79 -8.57 6.09 21.41
CA PHE A 79 -8.10 4.71 21.28
C PHE A 79 -7.80 4.09 22.66
N GLY A 80 -8.36 2.90 22.91
CA GLY A 80 -8.22 2.16 24.17
C GLY A 80 -9.21 2.57 25.26
N GLU A 81 -9.99 3.65 25.07
CA GLU A 81 -10.97 4.08 26.05
C GLU A 81 -12.27 3.29 25.96
N ALA A 82 -12.87 3.05 27.12
CA ALA A 82 -14.16 2.38 27.21
C ALA A 82 -15.30 3.41 27.23
N PHE A 83 -16.37 3.19 26.48
CA PHE A 83 -17.50 4.10 26.42
C PHE A 83 -18.84 3.37 26.50
N PRO A 84 -19.90 4.00 27.02
CA PRO A 84 -21.22 3.39 27.11
C PRO A 84 -21.83 3.18 25.72
N VAL A 85 -22.32 1.96 25.48
CA VAL A 85 -22.93 1.58 24.21
C VAL A 85 -24.34 2.17 24.10
N PRO A 86 -24.68 2.90 23.02
CA PRO A 86 -26.01 3.45 22.82
C PRO A 86 -27.11 2.38 22.79
N GLY A 87 -28.28 2.67 23.37
CA GLY A 87 -29.38 1.70 23.47
C GLY A 87 -29.95 1.20 22.13
N ASN A 88 -29.72 1.92 21.03
CA ASN A 88 -30.11 1.55 19.67
C ASN A 88 -29.00 0.80 18.89
N PHE A 89 -27.87 0.53 19.52
CA PHE A 89 -26.77 -0.19 18.90
C PHE A 89 -27.13 -1.66 18.65
N ILE A 90 -26.82 -2.14 17.44
CA ILE A 90 -26.95 -3.54 17.06
C ILE A 90 -25.82 -3.92 16.09
N LEU A 91 -25.19 -5.06 16.35
CA LEU A 91 -24.39 -5.76 15.34
C LEU A 91 -25.02 -7.11 15.06
N THR A 92 -24.91 -7.56 13.82
CA THR A 92 -25.53 -8.79 13.35
C THR A 92 -24.52 -9.64 12.62
N THR A 93 -24.71 -10.95 12.66
CA THR A 93 -24.00 -11.89 11.80
C THR A 93 -24.96 -13.00 11.41
N THR A 94 -24.71 -13.65 10.29
CA THR A 94 -25.42 -14.85 9.86
C THR A 94 -24.42 -15.98 9.64
N LEU A 95 -24.75 -17.18 10.09
CA LEU A 95 -23.95 -18.36 9.81
C LEU A 95 -24.75 -19.32 8.93
N PRO A 96 -24.14 -19.89 7.87
CA PRO A 96 -24.76 -20.93 7.08
C PRO A 96 -24.90 -22.22 7.91
N SER A 97 -25.77 -23.12 7.46
CA SER A 97 -26.05 -24.42 8.12
C SER A 97 -24.82 -25.31 8.29
N SER A 98 -23.81 -25.12 7.43
CA SER A 98 -22.55 -25.87 7.45
C SER A 98 -21.51 -25.30 8.41
N ALA A 99 -21.72 -24.09 8.94
CA ALA A 99 -20.75 -23.46 9.83
C ALA A 99 -20.71 -24.20 11.16
N ASP A 100 -19.52 -24.66 11.53
CA ASP A 100 -19.25 -25.29 12.82
C ASP A 100 -18.13 -24.50 13.52
N GLY A 101 -18.38 -23.99 14.74
CA GLY A 101 -17.35 -23.31 15.54
C GLY A 101 -17.58 -21.84 15.89
N GLN A 102 -16.49 -21.06 15.83
CA GLN A 102 -16.39 -19.68 16.31
C GLN A 102 -17.13 -18.73 15.35
N ALA A 103 -17.89 -17.78 15.89
CA ALA A 103 -18.60 -16.79 15.10
C ALA A 103 -18.16 -15.39 15.53
N SER A 104 -17.47 -14.71 14.63
CA SER A 104 -17.09 -13.32 14.79
C SER A 104 -18.32 -12.43 14.55
N ILE A 105 -18.54 -11.44 15.42
CA ILE A 105 -19.61 -10.44 15.26
C ILE A 105 -18.95 -9.07 15.17
N SER A 106 -18.75 -8.60 13.95
CA SER A 106 -18.10 -7.33 13.60
C SER A 106 -19.03 -6.42 12.80
N THR A 107 -18.52 -5.21 12.52
CA THR A 107 -19.10 -4.29 11.54
C THR A 107 -19.14 -4.91 10.14
N LEU A 108 -18.13 -5.67 9.72
CA LEU A 108 -18.13 -6.34 8.40
C LEU A 108 -19.16 -7.47 8.31
N THR A 109 -19.27 -8.34 9.32
CA THR A 109 -20.32 -9.39 9.32
C THR A 109 -21.73 -8.79 9.40
N HIS A 110 -21.84 -7.60 10.02
CA HIS A 110 -23.09 -6.84 10.03
C HIS A 110 -23.44 -6.36 8.63
N LEU A 111 -22.51 -5.72 7.92
CA LEU A 111 -22.71 -5.32 6.52
C LEU A 111 -23.08 -6.50 5.61
N ALA A 112 -22.38 -7.63 5.75
CA ALA A 112 -22.71 -8.86 5.00
C ALA A 112 -24.14 -9.33 5.27
N THR A 113 -24.55 -9.33 6.53
CA THR A 113 -25.93 -9.69 6.92
C THR A 113 -26.96 -8.70 6.35
N GLN A 114 -26.69 -7.39 6.43
CA GLN A 114 -27.58 -6.36 5.90
C GLN A 114 -27.70 -6.44 4.38
N TYR A 115 -26.62 -6.80 3.69
CA TYR A 115 -26.63 -7.01 2.25
C TYR A 115 -27.40 -8.28 1.87
N ALA A 116 -27.18 -9.40 2.56
CA ALA A 116 -27.91 -10.65 2.33
C ALA A 116 -29.44 -10.48 2.47
N LEU A 117 -29.89 -9.58 3.36
CA LEU A 117 -31.31 -9.27 3.55
C LEU A 117 -31.97 -8.63 2.32
N THR A 118 -31.21 -8.07 1.37
CA THR A 118 -31.79 -7.50 0.13
C THR A 118 -32.14 -8.55 -0.91
N PHE A 119 -31.61 -9.76 -0.77
CA PHE A 119 -31.76 -10.77 -1.80
C PHE A 119 -33.21 -11.27 -1.88
N PRO A 120 -33.78 -11.47 -3.09
CA PRO A 120 -35.18 -11.87 -3.25
C PRO A 120 -35.57 -13.17 -2.53
N GLN A 121 -34.61 -14.09 -2.38
CA GLN A 121 -34.77 -15.36 -1.68
C GLN A 121 -34.65 -15.26 -0.14
N GLY A 122 -34.35 -14.06 0.38
CA GLY A 122 -34.08 -13.81 1.79
C GLY A 122 -32.86 -14.56 2.32
N LEU A 123 -32.74 -14.65 3.64
CA LEU A 123 -31.62 -15.29 4.33
C LEU A 123 -31.70 -16.83 4.28
N ASN A 124 -30.81 -17.44 3.50
CA ASN A 124 -30.49 -18.85 3.39
C ASN A 124 -28.98 -19.05 3.14
N ASP A 125 -28.51 -20.30 3.16
CA ASP A 125 -27.09 -20.63 3.03
C ASP A 125 -26.41 -19.96 1.82
N VAL A 126 -27.07 -19.97 0.65
CA VAL A 126 -26.52 -19.36 -0.58
C VAL A 126 -26.44 -17.84 -0.45
N SER A 127 -27.52 -17.18 -0.01
CA SER A 127 -27.51 -15.72 0.17
C SER A 127 -26.48 -15.26 1.19
N ILE A 128 -26.27 -16.03 2.25
CA ILE A 128 -25.32 -15.73 3.32
C ILE A 128 -23.90 -15.82 2.75
N ALA A 129 -23.58 -16.94 2.11
CA ALA A 129 -22.26 -17.15 1.51
C ALA A 129 -21.93 -16.11 0.43
N VAL A 130 -22.89 -15.79 -0.46
CA VAL A 130 -22.71 -14.78 -1.52
C VAL A 130 -22.50 -13.39 -0.93
N ALA A 131 -23.27 -13.01 0.10
CA ALA A 131 -23.11 -11.69 0.71
C ALA A 131 -21.82 -11.58 1.54
N GLN A 132 -21.41 -12.66 2.21
CA GLN A 132 -20.13 -12.71 2.93
C GLN A 132 -18.95 -12.57 1.97
N SER A 133 -18.91 -13.38 0.91
CA SER A 133 -17.83 -13.32 -0.08
C SER A 133 -17.77 -11.98 -0.81
N HIS A 134 -18.90 -11.33 -1.03
CA HIS A 134 -18.96 -9.97 -1.58
C HIS A 134 -18.30 -8.94 -0.66
N ILE A 135 -18.56 -9.01 0.65
CA ILE A 135 -17.95 -8.11 1.63
C ILE A 135 -16.47 -8.43 1.84
N GLU A 136 -16.10 -9.71 1.77
CA GLU A 136 -14.70 -10.16 1.78
C GLU A 136 -13.91 -9.56 0.61
N ASP A 137 -14.48 -9.60 -0.59
CA ASP A 137 -13.88 -8.99 -1.78
C ASP A 137 -13.77 -7.47 -1.61
N LEU A 138 -14.87 -6.80 -1.21
CA LEU A 138 -14.94 -5.35 -1.02
C LEU A 138 -13.87 -4.78 -0.09
N PHE A 139 -13.53 -5.49 0.99
CA PHE A 139 -12.54 -5.05 1.98
C PHE A 139 -11.20 -5.80 1.88
N GLY A 140 -11.05 -6.71 0.93
CA GLY A 140 -9.85 -7.52 0.79
C GLY A 140 -9.58 -8.44 1.99
N VAL A 141 -10.60 -8.89 2.70
CA VAL A 141 -10.46 -9.79 3.86
C VAL A 141 -10.77 -11.23 3.45
N ALA A 142 -10.10 -12.21 4.07
CA ALA A 142 -10.34 -13.63 3.81
C ALA A 142 -11.31 -14.20 4.87
N ASP A 143 -12.24 -15.04 4.42
CA ASP A 143 -13.18 -15.85 5.22
C ASP A 143 -13.64 -15.18 6.54
N LEU A 144 -14.70 -14.38 6.48
CA LEU A 144 -15.29 -13.71 7.64
C LEU A 144 -15.82 -14.70 8.69
N ALA A 145 -16.10 -15.95 8.30
CA ALA A 145 -16.64 -16.96 9.18
C ALA A 145 -15.54 -17.63 10.02
N GLU A 146 -14.37 -17.90 9.43
CA GLU A 146 -13.25 -18.56 10.10
C GLU A 146 -12.22 -17.57 10.69
N THR A 147 -12.03 -16.39 10.07
CA THR A 147 -11.03 -15.42 10.52
C THR A 147 -11.40 -14.80 11.86
N ARG A 148 -10.43 -14.82 12.78
CA ARG A 148 -10.59 -14.30 14.14
C ARG A 148 -10.38 -12.78 14.18
N LEU A 149 -11.33 -12.08 14.82
CA LEU A 149 -11.15 -10.68 15.22
C LEU A 149 -10.16 -10.57 16.39
N ILE A 150 -9.23 -9.63 16.26
CA ILE A 150 -8.20 -9.32 17.25
C ILE A 150 -8.58 -8.04 17.98
N ASP A 151 -8.35 -8.05 19.30
CA ASP A 151 -8.42 -6.82 20.10
C ASP A 151 -7.18 -5.97 19.79
N LEU A 152 -7.36 -4.91 18.99
CA LEU A 152 -6.27 -4.03 18.58
C LEU A 152 -5.66 -3.25 19.76
N THR A 153 -6.36 -3.17 20.90
CA THR A 153 -5.85 -2.51 22.11
C THR A 153 -4.93 -3.42 22.93
N ASP A 154 -4.91 -4.73 22.64
CA ASP A 154 -3.96 -5.69 23.22
C ASP A 154 -2.74 -5.87 22.30
N ARG A 155 -1.63 -5.20 22.66
CA ARG A 155 -0.35 -5.30 21.93
C ARG A 155 0.14 -6.73 21.75
N THR A 156 -0.14 -7.63 22.69
CA THR A 156 0.25 -9.04 22.58
C THR A 156 -0.58 -9.77 21.54
N ALA A 157 -1.87 -9.47 21.45
CA ALA A 157 -2.75 -10.04 20.45
C ALA A 157 -2.37 -9.54 19.04
N VAL A 158 -2.10 -8.23 18.90
CA VAL A 158 -1.63 -7.60 17.65
C VAL A 158 -0.32 -8.22 17.16
N THR A 159 0.67 -8.39 18.03
CA THR A 159 1.99 -8.94 17.65
C THR A 159 1.92 -10.40 17.19
N ASN A 160 0.94 -11.17 17.66
CA ASN A 160 0.78 -12.59 17.32
C ASN A 160 -0.25 -12.84 16.20
N ALA A 161 -0.86 -11.80 15.66
CA ALA A 161 -1.90 -11.92 14.66
C ALA A 161 -1.32 -12.16 13.25
N SER A 162 -2.03 -12.90 12.41
CA SER A 162 -1.71 -13.00 10.99
C SER A 162 -2.03 -11.69 10.25
N ALA A 163 -1.49 -11.50 9.05
CA ALA A 163 -1.82 -10.34 8.22
C ALA A 163 -3.33 -10.26 7.89
N GLU A 164 -3.99 -11.40 7.71
CA GLU A 164 -5.43 -11.49 7.46
C GLU A 164 -6.25 -11.10 8.70
N GLU A 165 -5.86 -11.61 9.88
CA GLU A 165 -6.47 -11.24 11.17
C GLU A 165 -6.33 -9.73 11.44
N LEU A 166 -5.16 -9.15 11.13
CA LEU A 166 -4.91 -7.71 11.25
C LEU A 166 -5.76 -6.90 10.25
N ARG A 167 -5.79 -7.27 8.97
CA ARG A 167 -6.59 -6.56 7.96
C ARG A 167 -8.08 -6.57 8.32
N TYR A 168 -8.61 -7.72 8.73
CA TYR A 168 -10.00 -7.83 9.18
C TYR A 168 -10.26 -6.92 10.39
N SER A 169 -9.40 -6.95 11.40
CA SER A 169 -9.57 -6.16 12.62
C SER A 169 -9.45 -4.66 12.36
N LEU A 170 -8.49 -4.24 11.52
CA LEU A 170 -8.27 -2.84 11.15
C LEU A 170 -9.43 -2.25 10.36
N PHE A 171 -10.00 -2.98 9.40
CA PHE A 171 -11.24 -2.53 8.74
C PHE A 171 -12.43 -2.52 9.68
N SER A 172 -12.59 -3.55 10.52
CA SER A 172 -13.69 -3.59 11.48
C SER A 172 -13.66 -2.36 12.41
N SER A 173 -12.46 -1.96 12.84
CA SER A 173 -12.18 -0.75 13.64
C SER A 173 -12.37 0.54 12.84
N ALA A 174 -11.92 0.61 11.58
CA ALA A 174 -12.06 1.80 10.75
C ALA A 174 -13.52 2.27 10.61
N LEU A 175 -14.47 1.32 10.54
CA LEU A 175 -15.90 1.63 10.51
C LEU A 175 -16.42 2.30 11.80
N LEU A 176 -15.75 2.09 12.94
CA LEU A 176 -16.00 2.83 14.18
C LEU A 176 -15.39 4.24 14.11
N GLY A 177 -14.20 4.38 13.54
CA GLY A 177 -13.43 5.63 13.46
C GLY A 177 -13.94 6.68 12.47
N VAL A 178 -14.71 6.31 11.43
CA VAL A 178 -15.30 7.27 10.47
C VAL A 178 -16.47 8.08 11.09
N SER A 179 -16.83 7.83 12.36
CA SER A 179 -17.95 8.55 12.99
C SER A 179 -17.59 9.97 13.46
N ASN A 180 -18.10 10.99 12.77
CA ASN A 180 -18.12 12.37 13.26
C ASN A 180 -19.43 12.65 14.03
N ASP A 181 -19.33 13.15 15.27
CA ASP A 181 -20.33 13.76 16.17
C ASP A 181 -21.73 13.10 16.33
N VAL A 182 -22.04 12.03 15.59
CA VAL A 182 -23.40 11.51 15.41
C VAL A 182 -23.38 9.98 15.37
N ALA A 183 -23.46 9.38 16.56
CA ALA A 183 -23.88 8.01 16.85
C ALA A 183 -23.53 6.96 15.78
N PHE A 184 -22.34 6.35 15.86
CA PHE A 184 -21.87 5.14 15.16
C PHE A 184 -22.92 4.25 14.46
N ALA A 185 -24.05 3.95 15.11
CA ALA A 185 -25.19 3.25 14.50
C ALA A 185 -25.69 3.88 13.17
N GLN A 186 -25.58 5.20 13.00
CA GLN A 186 -25.95 5.91 11.77
C GLN A 186 -24.93 5.71 10.65
N VAL A 187 -23.63 5.62 10.98
CA VAL A 187 -22.58 5.31 9.99
C VAL A 187 -22.77 3.89 9.47
N LEU A 188 -22.98 2.92 10.36
CA LEU A 188 -23.28 1.54 9.97
C LEU A 188 -24.55 1.45 9.12
N GLU A 189 -25.60 2.16 9.51
CA GLU A 189 -26.85 2.21 8.74
C GLU A 189 -26.64 2.87 7.36
N SER A 190 -25.84 3.94 7.27
CA SER A 190 -25.51 4.61 6.01
C SER A 190 -24.72 3.70 5.07
N LEU A 191 -23.70 3.00 5.58
CA LEU A 191 -22.94 2.00 4.82
C LEU A 191 -23.83 0.84 4.36
N ALA A 192 -24.68 0.31 5.24
CA ALA A 192 -25.66 -0.71 4.88
C ALA A 192 -26.58 -0.21 3.75
N GLN A 193 -27.13 1.00 3.86
CA GLN A 193 -27.99 1.60 2.84
C GLN A 193 -27.28 1.79 1.50
N GLN A 194 -25.99 2.18 1.50
CA GLN A 194 -25.19 2.25 0.28
C GLN A 194 -25.11 0.88 -0.40
N LEU A 195 -24.75 -0.17 0.33
CA LEU A 195 -24.71 -1.54 -0.23
C LEU A 195 -26.07 -1.95 -0.79
N GLN A 196 -27.17 -1.62 -0.10
CA GLN A 196 -28.52 -1.95 -0.56
C GLN A 196 -28.91 -1.21 -1.85
N MET A 197 -28.55 0.07 -1.98
CA MET A 197 -28.90 0.90 -3.14
C MET A 197 -27.99 0.68 -4.35
N ASN A 198 -26.73 0.36 -4.11
CA ASN A 198 -25.69 0.28 -5.14
C ASN A 198 -25.29 -1.16 -5.49
N GLY A 199 -26.14 -2.15 -5.19
CA GLY A 199 -25.88 -3.55 -5.56
C GLY A 199 -24.62 -4.12 -4.91
N GLY A 200 -24.44 -3.84 -3.61
CA GLY A 200 -23.29 -4.27 -2.82
C GLY A 200 -22.07 -3.37 -2.92
N GLN A 201 -22.15 -2.23 -3.61
CA GLN A 201 -21.00 -1.34 -3.78
C GLN A 201 -21.00 -0.16 -2.81
N LEU A 202 -19.81 0.32 -2.47
CA LEU A 202 -19.60 1.58 -1.77
C LEU A 202 -19.14 2.66 -2.73
N VAL A 203 -19.30 3.92 -2.34
CA VAL A 203 -18.68 5.05 -3.04
C VAL A 203 -17.18 5.02 -2.75
N THR A 204 -16.34 5.10 -3.79
CA THR A 204 -14.87 5.06 -3.65
C THR A 204 -14.35 6.28 -2.90
N GLN A 205 -14.73 7.48 -3.38
CA GLN A 205 -14.46 8.76 -2.75
C GLN A 205 -15.53 9.80 -3.10
N SER A 206 -15.67 10.82 -2.26
CA SER A 206 -16.68 11.87 -2.38
C SER A 206 -16.09 13.20 -1.95
N ALA A 207 -16.51 14.29 -2.60
CA ALA A 207 -16.21 15.65 -2.16
C ALA A 207 -17.24 16.21 -1.17
N ALA A 208 -18.25 15.41 -0.81
CA ALA A 208 -19.29 15.75 0.15
C ALA A 208 -19.12 14.92 1.44
N ASP A 209 -19.08 15.61 2.59
CA ASP A 209 -18.76 15.08 3.91
C ASP A 209 -19.86 14.18 4.54
N ASP A 210 -21.00 14.00 3.86
CA ASP A 210 -22.18 13.33 4.44
C ASP A 210 -22.26 11.83 4.14
N THR A 211 -21.38 11.29 3.30
CA THR A 211 -21.42 9.87 2.86
C THR A 211 -20.11 9.18 3.21
N PRO A 212 -20.11 8.18 4.12
CA PRO A 212 -18.93 7.38 4.39
C PRO A 212 -18.44 6.68 3.12
N THR A 213 -17.19 6.87 2.75
CA THR A 213 -16.56 6.34 1.53
C THR A 213 -15.54 5.24 1.84
N LEU A 214 -15.18 4.44 0.84
CA LEU A 214 -14.11 3.46 1.00
C LEU A 214 -12.76 4.15 1.30
N LEU A 215 -12.47 5.29 0.67
CA LEU A 215 -11.25 6.07 0.94
C LEU A 215 -11.13 6.44 2.42
N GLU A 216 -12.19 6.95 3.03
CA GLU A 216 -12.20 7.31 4.46
C GLU A 216 -11.95 6.07 5.34
N LEU A 217 -12.55 4.92 5.01
CA LEU A 217 -12.32 3.68 5.75
C LEU A 217 -10.87 3.19 5.63
N VAL A 218 -10.29 3.25 4.43
CA VAL A 218 -8.88 2.87 4.20
C VAL A 218 -7.94 3.82 4.96
N GLN A 219 -8.20 5.12 4.94
CA GLN A 219 -7.41 6.10 5.69
C GLN A 219 -7.51 5.88 7.21
N GLN A 220 -8.67 5.51 7.72
CA GLN A 220 -8.84 5.18 9.14
C GLN A 220 -8.11 3.88 9.53
N ALA A 221 -8.15 2.86 8.67
CA ALA A 221 -7.38 1.65 8.85
C ALA A 221 -5.87 1.94 8.82
N GLN A 222 -5.41 2.80 7.89
CA GLN A 222 -4.02 3.25 7.80
C GLN A 222 -3.56 3.97 9.08
N GLN A 223 -4.33 4.93 9.58
CA GLN A 223 -4.01 5.66 10.82
C GLN A 223 -3.90 4.72 12.02
N THR A 224 -4.79 3.72 12.08
CA THR A 224 -4.77 2.71 13.15
C THR A 224 -3.55 1.78 13.00
N ALA A 225 -3.20 1.37 11.78
CA ALA A 225 -1.97 0.62 11.53
C ALA A 225 -0.72 1.40 11.94
N GLN A 226 -0.66 2.69 11.62
CA GLN A 226 0.44 3.59 12.00
C GLN A 226 0.55 3.74 13.52
N LEU A 227 -0.56 3.95 14.23
CA LEU A 227 -0.58 4.01 15.70
C LEU A 227 -0.04 2.72 16.34
N LEU A 228 -0.30 1.57 15.72
CA LEU A 228 0.13 0.25 16.17
C LEU A 228 1.53 -0.16 15.70
N GLU A 229 2.24 0.72 14.98
CA GLU A 229 3.58 0.47 14.43
C GLU A 229 3.60 -0.71 13.43
N LEU A 230 2.52 -0.90 12.66
CA LEU A 230 2.35 -1.98 11.68
C LEU A 230 2.77 -1.53 10.27
N ALA A 231 4.09 -1.38 10.05
CA ALA A 231 4.66 -0.79 8.83
C ALA A 231 4.16 -1.43 7.52
N THR A 232 4.02 -2.77 7.48
CA THR A 232 3.52 -3.49 6.31
C THR A 232 2.07 -3.11 5.98
N GLN A 233 1.18 -3.15 6.97
CA GLN A 233 -0.24 -2.80 6.78
C GLN A 233 -0.41 -1.31 6.48
N GLU A 234 0.37 -0.44 7.11
CA GLU A 234 0.38 1.00 6.82
C GLU A 234 0.71 1.27 5.35
N ALA A 235 1.77 0.64 4.82
CA ALA A 235 2.17 0.80 3.42
C ALA A 235 1.09 0.32 2.45
N VAL A 236 0.47 -0.83 2.71
CA VAL A 236 -0.63 -1.37 1.89
C VAL A 236 -1.82 -0.40 1.87
N PHE A 237 -2.26 0.10 3.02
CA PHE A 237 -3.38 1.03 3.07
C PHE A 237 -3.05 2.40 2.47
N ALA A 238 -1.81 2.88 2.60
CA ALA A 238 -1.37 4.12 1.96
C ALA A 238 -1.44 4.02 0.42
N GLN A 239 -1.06 2.88 -0.13
CA GLN A 239 -1.18 2.61 -1.57
C GLN A 239 -2.65 2.55 -2.00
N GLU A 240 -3.48 1.79 -1.28
CA GLU A 240 -4.93 1.71 -1.56
C GLU A 240 -5.60 3.10 -1.49
N ALA A 241 -5.24 3.92 -0.49
CA ALA A 241 -5.76 5.28 -0.37
C ALA A 241 -5.37 6.15 -1.57
N THR A 242 -4.14 6.03 -2.06
CA THR A 242 -3.66 6.76 -3.25
C THR A 242 -4.47 6.38 -4.49
N LEU A 243 -4.66 5.08 -4.74
CA LEU A 243 -5.48 4.58 -5.85
C LEU A 243 -6.94 5.06 -5.77
N LEU A 244 -7.51 5.10 -4.56
CA LEU A 244 -8.86 5.59 -4.35
C LEU A 244 -8.98 7.12 -4.54
N MET A 245 -7.94 7.89 -4.17
CA MET A 245 -7.88 9.34 -4.42
C MET A 245 -7.82 9.67 -5.92
N ASP A 246 -7.19 8.82 -6.72
CA ASP A 246 -7.12 8.99 -8.18
C ASP A 246 -8.38 8.52 -8.91
N SER A 247 -9.26 7.77 -8.23
CA SER A 247 -10.54 7.32 -8.79
C SER A 247 -11.47 8.51 -9.11
N THR A 248 -12.46 8.32 -10.00
CA THR A 248 -13.42 9.40 -10.26
C THR A 248 -14.33 9.63 -9.05
N ALA A 249 -14.38 10.85 -8.51
CA ALA A 249 -15.27 11.16 -7.39
C ALA A 249 -16.73 10.75 -7.66
N GLY A 250 -17.33 10.04 -6.70
CA GLY A 250 -18.66 9.43 -6.82
C GLY A 250 -18.69 8.11 -7.59
N SER A 251 -17.56 7.57 -8.04
CA SER A 251 -17.51 6.22 -8.59
C SER A 251 -17.82 5.17 -7.52
N LEU A 252 -18.34 4.02 -7.97
CA LEU A 252 -18.63 2.89 -7.11
C LEU A 252 -17.47 1.90 -7.15
N THR A 253 -17.29 1.18 -6.05
CA THR A 253 -16.47 -0.04 -6.03
C THR A 253 -17.02 -1.07 -7.03
N SER A 254 -16.21 -2.09 -7.32
CA SER A 254 -16.55 -3.14 -8.28
C SER A 254 -16.55 -4.55 -7.66
N ALA A 255 -16.69 -4.65 -6.33
CA ALA A 255 -16.60 -5.91 -5.61
C ALA A 255 -17.58 -6.95 -6.15
N GLN A 256 -17.14 -8.19 -6.28
CA GLN A 256 -17.97 -9.31 -6.74
C GLN A 256 -17.93 -10.43 -5.70
N PRO A 257 -19.03 -11.17 -5.51
CA PRO A 257 -18.99 -12.38 -4.70
C PRO A 257 -18.07 -13.41 -5.36
N SER A 258 -17.45 -14.25 -4.53
CA SER A 258 -16.72 -15.42 -5.02
C SER A 258 -17.64 -16.28 -5.91
N PRO A 259 -17.19 -16.73 -7.10
CA PRO A 259 -17.97 -17.62 -7.96
C PRO A 259 -18.40 -18.93 -7.30
N GLY A 260 -17.59 -19.45 -6.37
CA GLY A 260 -17.88 -20.65 -5.59
C GLY A 260 -18.86 -20.44 -4.44
N ALA A 261 -19.27 -19.19 -4.14
CA ALA A 261 -20.04 -18.86 -2.95
C ALA A 261 -21.41 -19.57 -2.91
N GLY A 262 -21.64 -20.34 -1.85
CA GLY A 262 -22.86 -21.15 -1.69
C GLY A 262 -22.92 -22.38 -2.61
N GLY A 263 -21.85 -22.65 -3.36
CA GLY A 263 -21.66 -23.86 -4.15
C GLY A 263 -21.42 -25.10 -3.28
N SER A 264 -21.58 -26.28 -3.89
CA SER A 264 -21.15 -27.52 -3.23
C SER A 264 -19.62 -27.63 -3.23
N SER A 265 -19.03 -28.35 -2.27
CA SER A 265 -17.59 -28.57 -2.21
C SER A 265 -16.98 -29.08 -3.52
N ALA A 266 -17.69 -29.94 -4.26
CA ALA A 266 -17.23 -30.43 -5.55
C ALA A 266 -17.12 -29.31 -6.59
N VAL A 267 -18.13 -28.42 -6.66
CA VAL A 267 -18.13 -27.26 -7.57
C VAL A 267 -16.98 -26.30 -7.24
N ILE A 268 -16.77 -26.00 -5.95
CA ILE A 268 -15.69 -25.12 -5.49
C ILE A 268 -14.32 -25.68 -5.91
N VAL A 269 -14.10 -26.99 -5.70
CA VAL A 269 -12.83 -27.66 -6.06
C VAL A 269 -12.66 -27.75 -7.59
N GLU A 270 -13.72 -28.04 -8.33
CA GLU A 270 -13.68 -28.08 -9.80
C GLU A 270 -13.36 -26.71 -10.41
N GLU A 271 -13.96 -25.63 -9.89
CA GLU A 271 -13.66 -24.25 -10.31
C GLU A 271 -12.22 -23.87 -10.01
N PHE A 272 -11.71 -24.22 -8.81
CA PHE A 272 -10.31 -23.99 -8.44
C PHE A 272 -9.34 -24.61 -9.45
N ILE A 273 -9.58 -25.86 -9.86
CA ILE A 273 -8.72 -26.55 -10.83
C ILE A 273 -8.87 -25.95 -12.23
N ALA A 274 -10.10 -25.59 -12.63
CA ALA A 274 -10.35 -24.94 -13.91
C ALA A 274 -9.59 -23.60 -14.04
N ASP A 275 -9.50 -22.83 -12.95
CA ASP A 275 -8.74 -21.59 -12.91
C ASP A 275 -7.23 -21.82 -12.99
N LEU A 276 -6.68 -22.85 -12.32
CA LEU A 276 -5.28 -23.21 -12.50
C LEU A 276 -4.98 -23.63 -13.94
N MET A 277 -5.91 -24.34 -14.60
CA MET A 277 -5.79 -24.70 -16.01
C MET A 277 -5.87 -23.48 -16.92
N LEU A 278 -6.72 -22.50 -16.61
CA LEU A 278 -6.82 -21.25 -17.37
C LEU A 278 -5.47 -20.53 -17.41
N TRP A 279 -4.75 -20.52 -16.29
CA TRP A 279 -3.45 -19.86 -16.16
C TRP A 279 -2.25 -20.67 -16.65
N GLN A 280 -2.47 -21.88 -17.18
CA GLN A 280 -1.40 -22.72 -17.70
C GLN A 280 -0.59 -21.99 -18.79
N GLY A 281 0.74 -22.00 -18.64
CA GLY A 281 1.67 -21.34 -19.56
C GLY A 281 1.94 -19.86 -19.25
N ALA A 282 1.10 -19.22 -18.43
CA ALA A 282 1.40 -17.91 -17.82
C ALA A 282 1.90 -18.06 -16.38
N LEU A 283 1.25 -18.91 -15.59
CA LEU A 283 1.66 -19.27 -14.23
C LEU A 283 2.47 -20.58 -14.25
N SER A 284 3.64 -20.57 -13.60
CA SER A 284 4.43 -21.77 -13.31
C SER A 284 4.21 -22.22 -11.87
N LEU A 285 4.01 -23.50 -11.62
CA LEU A 285 3.97 -24.04 -10.25
C LEU A 285 5.33 -24.56 -9.78
N ASP A 286 6.33 -24.59 -10.66
CA ASP A 286 7.71 -24.95 -10.35
C ASP A 286 8.45 -23.70 -9.84
N PRO A 287 8.93 -23.68 -8.57
CA PRO A 287 9.66 -22.56 -7.99
C PRO A 287 10.91 -22.14 -8.76
N ASN A 288 11.50 -23.00 -9.60
CA ASN A 288 12.67 -22.68 -10.41
C ASN A 288 12.33 -22.10 -11.79
N GLN A 289 11.05 -22.03 -12.14
CA GLN A 289 10.57 -21.49 -13.40
C GLN A 289 9.75 -20.23 -13.14
N GLY A 290 10.10 -19.15 -13.82
CA GLY A 290 9.42 -17.88 -13.63
C GLY A 290 7.98 -17.88 -14.14
N SER A 291 7.06 -17.45 -13.28
CA SER A 291 5.70 -17.09 -13.67
C SER A 291 5.69 -15.73 -14.35
N PHE A 292 4.77 -15.56 -15.31
CA PHE A 292 4.63 -14.34 -16.10
C PHE A 292 5.94 -13.92 -16.77
N SER A 293 6.68 -14.89 -17.32
CA SER A 293 8.05 -14.72 -17.80
C SER A 293 8.26 -13.45 -18.62
N GLN A 294 7.42 -13.15 -19.62
CA GLN A 294 7.53 -11.91 -20.43
C GLN A 294 7.36 -10.60 -19.64
N THR A 295 6.55 -10.61 -18.59
CA THR A 295 6.32 -9.42 -17.74
C THR A 295 7.49 -9.27 -16.76
N VAL A 296 7.81 -10.33 -16.03
CA VAL A 296 8.87 -10.30 -15.01
C VAL A 296 10.26 -10.12 -15.64
N THR A 297 10.51 -10.70 -16.82
CA THR A 297 11.78 -10.50 -17.55
C THR A 297 11.89 -9.12 -18.16
N ALA A 298 10.79 -8.49 -18.58
CA ALA A 298 10.79 -7.11 -19.07
C ALA A 298 11.11 -6.10 -17.96
N ILE A 299 10.70 -6.40 -16.73
CA ILE A 299 10.89 -5.52 -15.59
C ILE A 299 12.31 -5.60 -15.03
N GLY A 300 12.88 -6.82 -14.97
CA GLY A 300 14.25 -7.05 -14.51
C GLY A 300 14.52 -6.62 -13.06
N VAL A 301 15.75 -6.87 -12.59
CA VAL A 301 16.21 -6.60 -11.19
C VAL A 301 16.49 -5.14 -10.93
N SER A 302 16.92 -4.45 -11.98
CA SER A 302 17.79 -3.28 -11.86
C SER A 302 17.03 -1.97 -11.81
N THR A 303 15.74 -2.00 -12.13
CA THR A 303 14.82 -0.90 -11.84
C THR A 303 14.68 -0.64 -10.35
N GLY A 304 15.06 -1.58 -9.46
CA GLY A 304 15.12 -1.33 -8.02
C GLY A 304 16.44 -0.67 -7.59
N PRO A 305 17.54 -1.42 -7.41
CA PRO A 305 18.76 -0.94 -6.75
C PRO A 305 19.50 0.19 -7.49
N ASP A 306 19.69 0.07 -8.81
CA ASP A 306 20.46 1.02 -9.60
C ASP A 306 19.69 2.33 -9.82
N LEU A 307 18.42 2.22 -10.21
CA LEU A 307 17.51 3.37 -10.30
C LEU A 307 17.34 4.06 -8.94
N ALA A 308 17.19 3.30 -7.84
CA ALA A 308 17.17 3.84 -6.48
C ALA A 308 18.44 4.64 -6.17
N ASN A 309 19.62 4.10 -6.47
CA ASN A 309 20.90 4.78 -6.25
C ASN A 309 21.01 6.08 -7.08
N MET A 310 20.58 6.06 -8.34
CA MET A 310 20.53 7.28 -9.16
C MET A 310 19.55 8.32 -8.60
N LEU A 311 18.36 7.93 -8.16
CA LEU A 311 17.38 8.84 -7.56
C LEU A 311 17.84 9.39 -6.19
N ARG A 312 18.57 8.59 -5.41
CA ARG A 312 19.27 9.07 -4.19
C ARG A 312 20.30 10.13 -4.56
N ALA A 313 21.13 9.91 -5.58
CA ALA A 313 22.10 10.90 -6.05
C ALA A 313 21.43 12.19 -6.56
N VAL A 314 20.31 12.09 -7.28
CA VAL A 314 19.48 13.24 -7.69
C VAL A 314 18.96 14.02 -6.47
N SER A 315 18.53 13.33 -5.42
CA SER A 315 18.04 13.94 -4.18
C SER A 315 19.16 14.63 -3.39
N ILE A 316 20.35 14.03 -3.33
CA ILE A 316 21.56 14.64 -2.75
C ILE A 316 21.95 15.89 -3.53
N ALA A 317 21.86 15.87 -4.88
CA ALA A 317 22.08 17.06 -5.69
C ALA A 317 21.01 18.14 -5.41
N GLY A 318 19.77 17.72 -5.17
CA GLY A 318 18.63 18.56 -4.83
C GLY A 318 18.81 19.42 -3.58
N GLN A 319 19.65 19.03 -2.62
CA GLN A 319 19.91 19.83 -1.41
C GLN A 319 20.40 21.26 -1.71
N TYR A 320 21.00 21.47 -2.89
CA TYR A 320 21.49 22.77 -3.34
C TYR A 320 20.49 23.57 -4.17
N GLY A 321 19.40 22.94 -4.63
CA GLY A 321 18.31 23.60 -5.37
C GLY A 321 17.69 24.80 -4.64
N PRO A 322 17.42 24.73 -3.32
CA PRO A 322 16.84 25.85 -2.58
C PRO A 322 17.63 27.16 -2.60
N VAL A 323 18.92 27.14 -2.98
CA VAL A 323 19.74 28.35 -3.17
C VAL A 323 19.12 29.30 -4.19
N VAL A 324 18.51 28.78 -5.27
CA VAL A 324 17.86 29.59 -6.31
C VAL A 324 16.40 29.90 -6.00
N ALA A 325 15.78 29.14 -5.09
CA ALA A 325 14.43 29.40 -4.59
C ALA A 325 14.38 30.56 -3.59
N LEU A 326 15.51 30.86 -2.91
CA LEU A 326 15.65 31.92 -1.91
C LEU A 326 16.86 32.84 -2.20
N PRO A 327 16.86 33.58 -3.33
CA PRO A 327 18.04 34.30 -3.80
C PRO A 327 18.54 35.38 -2.83
N ASP A 328 17.64 36.09 -2.14
CA ASP A 328 18.02 37.14 -1.18
C ASP A 328 18.74 36.57 0.06
N ALA A 329 18.29 35.41 0.53
CA ALA A 329 18.91 34.72 1.67
C ALA A 329 20.26 34.10 1.27
N ALA A 330 20.37 33.56 0.05
CA ALA A 330 21.62 33.06 -0.51
C ALA A 330 22.66 34.18 -0.66
N LEU A 331 22.26 35.35 -1.16
CA LEU A 331 23.12 36.54 -1.21
C LEU A 331 23.58 36.98 0.18
N GLY A 332 22.68 36.96 1.17
CA GLY A 332 23.01 37.26 2.56
C GLY A 332 24.06 36.30 3.13
N ALA A 333 23.91 35.00 2.88
CA ALA A 333 24.87 33.97 3.29
C ALA A 333 26.22 34.13 2.59
N ALA A 334 26.22 34.40 1.28
CA ALA A 334 27.43 34.68 0.50
C ALA A 334 28.18 35.93 1.01
N CYS A 335 27.47 37.00 1.37
CA CYS A 335 28.10 38.16 2.00
C CYS A 335 28.75 37.80 3.34
N ASP A 336 28.12 36.92 4.12
CA ASP A 336 28.61 36.49 5.43
C ASP A 336 29.82 35.56 5.36
N SER A 337 29.97 34.77 4.29
CA SER A 337 31.11 33.88 4.08
C SER A 337 32.40 34.64 3.74
N LEU A 338 32.32 35.91 3.33
CA LEU A 338 33.48 36.75 3.07
C LEU A 338 34.35 36.87 4.35
N GLY A 339 35.61 36.45 4.24
CA GLY A 339 36.57 36.42 5.35
C GLY A 339 37.05 37.80 5.84
N ASN A 340 36.78 38.87 5.09
CA ASN A 340 37.16 40.23 5.46
C ASN A 340 35.94 41.00 6.00
N TYR A 341 36.06 41.53 7.22
CA TYR A 341 35.02 42.34 7.89
C TYR A 341 34.50 43.49 7.02
N PHE A 342 35.40 44.22 6.35
CA PHE A 342 35.00 45.34 5.48
C PHE A 342 34.31 44.86 4.20
N ALA A 343 34.72 43.71 3.63
CA ALA A 343 34.07 43.13 2.47
C ALA A 343 32.65 42.64 2.83
N ARG A 344 32.49 41.99 3.99
CA ARG A 344 31.18 41.57 4.53
C ARG A 344 30.25 42.76 4.77
N LEU A 345 30.75 43.81 5.43
CA LEU A 345 29.97 45.02 5.68
C LEU A 345 29.57 45.72 4.37
N SER A 346 30.49 45.82 3.42
CA SER A 346 30.23 46.44 2.11
C SER A 346 29.22 45.64 1.29
N CYS A 347 29.34 44.31 1.29
CA CYS A 347 28.40 43.39 0.63
C CYS A 347 27.00 43.52 1.23
N ARG A 348 26.88 43.48 2.57
CA ARG A 348 25.60 43.69 3.27
C ARG A 348 24.99 45.06 2.98
N LEU A 349 25.78 46.13 2.94
CA LEU A 349 25.30 47.47 2.61
C LEU A 349 24.82 47.58 1.16
N LEU A 350 25.41 46.82 0.24
CA LEU A 350 25.01 46.78 -1.17
C LEU A 350 23.65 46.08 -1.37
N ILE A 351 23.39 45.01 -0.61
CA ILE A 351 22.15 44.22 -0.72
C ILE A 351 21.05 44.64 0.28
N SER A 352 21.36 45.47 1.28
CA SER A 352 20.41 45.84 2.34
C SER A 352 19.22 46.63 1.79
N GLY A 353 18.03 46.04 1.93
CA GLY A 353 16.77 46.68 1.57
C GLY A 353 16.50 46.77 0.07
N LYS A 354 17.21 45.97 -0.74
CA LYS A 354 17.02 45.87 -2.19
C LYS A 354 16.68 44.43 -2.57
N SER A 355 15.67 44.24 -3.42
CA SER A 355 15.42 42.93 -4.03
C SER A 355 16.45 42.65 -5.13
N LEU A 356 16.62 41.38 -5.50
CA LEU A 356 17.43 40.99 -6.65
C LEU A 356 17.02 41.71 -7.94
N GLU A 357 15.72 41.94 -8.14
CA GLU A 357 15.19 42.71 -9.27
C GLU A 357 15.66 44.17 -9.24
N GLU A 358 15.68 44.81 -8.07
CA GLU A 358 16.21 46.18 -7.92
C GLU A 358 17.74 46.26 -8.08
N ILE A 359 18.45 45.17 -7.84
CA ILE A 359 19.90 45.07 -8.06
C ILE A 359 20.20 44.89 -9.56
N CYS A 360 19.44 44.03 -10.24
CA CYS A 360 19.62 43.73 -11.66
C CYS A 360 19.09 44.83 -12.59
N ASN A 361 17.95 45.45 -12.27
CA ASN A 361 17.29 46.47 -13.10
C ASN A 361 17.48 47.91 -12.57
N GLY A 362 18.20 48.09 -11.45
CA GLY A 362 18.40 49.39 -10.83
C GLY A 362 19.43 50.29 -11.54
N ALA A 363 19.38 51.59 -11.25
CA ALA A 363 20.27 52.62 -11.83
C ALA A 363 21.76 52.47 -11.48
N PHE A 364 22.13 51.52 -10.63
CA PHE A 364 23.52 51.23 -10.24
C PHE A 364 24.07 50.10 -11.09
N ASN A 365 24.66 50.44 -12.23
CA ASN A 365 25.38 49.51 -13.07
C ASN A 365 26.75 49.18 -12.45
N LEU A 366 26.74 48.40 -11.37
CA LEU A 366 27.93 47.93 -10.68
C LEU A 366 28.64 46.91 -11.57
N VAL A 367 29.86 47.25 -11.99
CA VAL A 367 30.68 46.39 -12.85
C VAL A 367 31.75 45.71 -11.99
N LEU A 368 31.69 44.38 -11.92
CA LEU A 368 32.69 43.52 -11.29
C LEU A 368 33.36 42.69 -12.41
N PHE A 369 34.69 42.71 -12.47
CA PHE A 369 35.44 41.94 -13.47
C PHE A 369 35.01 42.18 -14.93
N ASN A 370 34.70 43.43 -15.29
CA ASN A 370 34.15 43.84 -16.60
C ASN A 370 32.79 43.23 -16.96
N ARG A 371 32.05 42.67 -15.99
CA ARG A 371 30.68 42.17 -16.13
C ARG A 371 29.76 42.95 -15.20
N SER A 372 28.47 43.06 -15.53
CA SER A 372 27.52 43.64 -14.57
C SER A 372 27.35 42.71 -13.37
N LEU A 373 27.00 43.26 -12.21
CA LEU A 373 26.71 42.46 -11.02
C LEU A 373 25.61 41.42 -11.31
N CYS A 374 24.60 41.75 -12.11
CA CYS A 374 23.56 40.80 -12.52
C CYS A 374 24.14 39.65 -13.36
N ASP A 375 25.01 39.95 -14.33
CA ASP A 375 25.69 38.92 -15.13
C ASP A 375 26.57 38.00 -14.28
N VAL A 376 27.11 38.50 -13.18
CA VAL A 376 27.91 37.70 -12.23
C VAL A 376 27.01 36.84 -11.37
N LEU A 377 25.87 37.37 -10.88
CA LEU A 377 24.91 36.63 -10.06
C LEU A 377 24.13 35.57 -10.85
N ASN A 378 24.04 35.73 -12.17
CA ASN A 378 23.45 34.75 -13.08
C ASN A 378 24.43 33.71 -13.65
N ASP A 379 25.68 33.74 -13.21
CA ASP A 379 26.75 32.88 -13.71
C ASP A 379 27.73 32.55 -12.59
N LEU A 380 27.20 32.03 -11.49
CA LEU A 380 27.98 31.64 -10.32
C LEU A 380 28.32 30.16 -10.40
N THR A 381 29.60 29.83 -10.50
CA THR A 381 30.08 28.44 -10.38
C THR A 381 30.75 28.23 -9.03
N LEU A 382 30.24 27.28 -8.24
CA LEU A 382 30.73 26.98 -6.90
C LEU A 382 31.00 25.48 -6.74
N PRO A 383 32.14 25.09 -6.14
CA PRO A 383 32.31 23.73 -5.66
C PRO A 383 31.39 23.51 -4.46
N LEU A 384 30.56 22.46 -4.50
CA LEU A 384 29.54 22.20 -3.48
C LEU A 384 29.97 21.16 -2.44
N GLY A 385 31.08 20.45 -2.71
CA GLY A 385 31.50 19.30 -1.91
C GLY A 385 31.01 18.00 -2.55
N ASN A 386 31.48 16.85 -2.03
CA ASN A 386 31.04 15.53 -2.47
C ASN A 386 31.17 15.27 -3.99
N GLY A 387 32.21 15.84 -4.60
CA GLY A 387 32.45 15.73 -6.05
C GLY A 387 31.52 16.56 -6.94
N LEU A 388 30.61 17.35 -6.34
CA LEU A 388 29.62 18.16 -7.06
C LEU A 388 30.07 19.61 -7.26
N VAL A 389 29.62 20.16 -8.38
CA VAL A 389 29.77 21.56 -8.79
C VAL A 389 28.40 22.12 -9.13
N GLY A 390 28.10 23.31 -8.60
CA GLY A 390 26.87 24.02 -8.88
C GLY A 390 27.12 25.21 -9.78
N HIS A 391 26.31 25.34 -10.83
CA HIS A 391 26.16 26.53 -11.63
C HIS A 391 24.81 27.18 -11.31
N PHE A 392 24.82 28.40 -10.79
CA PHE A 392 23.64 29.09 -10.29
C PHE A 392 23.37 30.34 -11.09
N ALA A 393 22.15 30.42 -11.62
CA ALA A 393 21.55 31.64 -12.15
C ALA A 393 20.47 32.15 -11.19
N LEU A 394 20.90 32.92 -10.18
CA LEU A 394 20.04 33.30 -9.05
C LEU A 394 18.82 34.15 -9.45
N TYR A 395 18.91 34.96 -10.52
CA TYR A 395 17.78 35.77 -11.00
C TYR A 395 16.82 34.97 -11.87
N ASP A 396 17.34 34.03 -12.63
CA ASP A 396 16.53 33.17 -13.49
C ASP A 396 15.89 32.02 -12.69
N GLY A 397 16.30 31.83 -11.43
CA GLY A 397 15.80 30.77 -10.56
C GLY A 397 16.31 29.38 -10.94
N ILE A 398 17.47 29.31 -11.61
CA ILE A 398 18.00 28.05 -12.18
C ILE A 398 19.28 27.64 -11.46
N ALA A 399 19.34 26.40 -10.99
CA ALA A 399 20.54 25.78 -10.44
C ALA A 399 20.84 24.50 -11.23
N ARG A 400 21.99 24.44 -11.90
CA ARG A 400 22.51 23.21 -12.51
C ARG A 400 23.57 22.60 -11.62
N ILE A 401 23.34 21.40 -11.15
CA ILE A 401 24.23 20.66 -10.25
C ILE A 401 24.80 19.48 -11.03
N TYR A 402 26.13 19.41 -11.15
CA TYR A 402 26.78 18.36 -11.91
C TYR A 402 28.07 17.87 -11.25
N GLY A 403 28.45 16.62 -11.50
CA GLY A 403 29.63 15.98 -10.92
C GLY A 403 29.35 14.55 -10.50
N SER A 404 30.25 13.94 -9.73
CA SER A 404 30.12 12.55 -9.30
C SER A 404 29.90 12.47 -7.80
N THR A 405 28.85 11.80 -7.37
CA THR A 405 28.55 11.52 -5.96
C THR A 405 28.14 10.07 -5.81
N ASP A 406 28.74 9.38 -4.85
CA ASP A 406 28.39 7.99 -4.51
C ASP A 406 28.39 7.00 -5.71
N GLY A 407 29.36 7.16 -6.62
CA GLY A 407 29.47 6.32 -7.81
C GLY A 407 28.47 6.65 -8.93
N VAL A 408 27.70 7.73 -8.79
CA VAL A 408 26.75 8.23 -9.79
C VAL A 408 27.19 9.61 -10.30
N ASP A 409 27.34 9.73 -11.60
CA ASP A 409 27.56 10.98 -12.30
C ASP A 409 26.21 11.68 -12.56
N VAL A 410 26.00 12.82 -11.90
CA VAL A 410 24.76 13.61 -12.01
C VAL A 410 25.02 14.86 -12.84
N ASP A 411 23.99 15.29 -13.59
CA ASP A 411 23.91 16.57 -14.27
C ASP A 411 22.44 17.00 -14.32
N ILE A 412 21.98 17.63 -13.23
CA ILE A 412 20.57 17.96 -13.01
C ILE A 412 20.38 19.47 -12.95
N THR A 413 19.36 19.97 -13.63
CA THR A 413 18.94 21.36 -13.59
C THR A 413 17.64 21.48 -12.79
N PHE A 414 17.68 22.30 -11.75
CA PHE A 414 16.53 22.69 -10.92
C PHE A 414 16.07 24.09 -11.33
N THR A 415 14.79 24.24 -11.64
CA THR A 415 14.15 25.53 -11.91
C THR A 415 13.14 25.81 -10.81
N ALA A 416 13.34 26.87 -10.04
CA ALA A 416 12.53 27.18 -8.86
C ALA A 416 11.06 27.45 -9.23
N LEU A 417 10.15 26.84 -8.47
CA LEU A 417 8.71 27.07 -8.52
C LEU A 417 8.25 27.83 -7.26
N THR A 418 6.94 27.86 -7.01
CA THR A 418 6.38 28.46 -5.80
C THR A 418 6.72 27.65 -4.56
N ASN A 419 7.19 28.33 -3.51
CA ASN A 419 7.58 27.71 -2.24
C ASN A 419 6.51 27.95 -1.16
N GLN A 420 6.39 27.02 -0.20
CA GLN A 420 5.45 27.13 0.92
C GLN A 420 6.13 26.76 2.24
N ARG A 421 6.30 27.73 3.15
CA ARG A 421 6.94 27.58 4.48
C ARG A 421 8.29 26.84 4.46
N TYR A 422 8.25 25.51 4.51
CA TYR A 422 9.36 24.58 4.67
C TYR A 422 9.55 23.65 3.46
N THR A 423 8.68 23.78 2.46
CA THR A 423 8.69 22.99 1.23
C THR A 423 9.07 23.88 0.06
N TYR A 424 10.04 23.41 -0.72
CA TYR A 424 10.57 24.11 -1.90
C TYR A 424 10.31 23.26 -3.13
N GLY A 425 9.59 23.85 -4.10
CA GLY A 425 9.21 23.17 -5.33
C GLY A 425 10.15 23.54 -6.48
N PHE A 426 10.47 22.56 -7.31
CA PHE A 426 11.32 22.71 -8.48
C PHE A 426 10.72 21.97 -9.65
N ASN A 427 10.91 22.52 -10.84
CA ASN A 427 10.89 21.75 -12.06
C ASN A 427 12.31 21.19 -12.28
N ILE A 428 12.44 19.91 -12.65
CA ILE A 428 13.74 19.24 -12.80
C ILE A 428 13.90 18.59 -14.17
N ALA A 429 15.12 18.67 -14.72
CA ALA A 429 15.51 17.98 -15.93
C ALA A 429 17.02 17.71 -15.93
N GLY A 430 17.47 16.63 -16.56
CA GLY A 430 18.89 16.28 -16.63
C GLY A 430 19.15 14.78 -16.67
N THR A 431 20.33 14.36 -16.24
CA THR A 431 20.74 12.95 -16.26
C THR A 431 21.42 12.52 -14.96
N ALA A 432 21.28 11.25 -14.62
CA ALA A 432 22.09 10.55 -13.62
C ALA A 432 22.60 9.25 -14.25
N GLU A 433 23.90 8.98 -14.17
CA GLU A 433 24.56 7.84 -14.82
C GLU A 433 25.40 7.09 -13.79
N SER A 434 25.23 5.77 -13.70
CA SER A 434 26.03 4.86 -12.89
C SER A 434 26.90 3.97 -13.78
N GLU A 435 27.68 3.07 -13.18
CA GLU A 435 28.40 2.03 -13.94
C GLU A 435 27.45 1.04 -14.66
N THR A 436 26.19 0.97 -14.24
CA THR A 436 25.21 -0.03 -14.67
C THR A 436 23.99 0.52 -15.38
N GLY A 437 23.79 1.85 -15.43
CA GLY A 437 22.66 2.43 -16.13
C GLY A 437 22.69 3.95 -16.26
N LEU A 438 21.72 4.47 -17.00
CA LEU A 438 21.49 5.90 -17.24
C LEU A 438 20.02 6.22 -17.02
N LEU A 439 19.76 7.19 -16.16
CA LEU A 439 18.46 7.83 -15.97
C LEU A 439 18.47 9.21 -16.64
N GLU A 440 17.61 9.40 -17.63
CA GLU A 440 17.33 10.70 -18.24
C GLU A 440 16.00 11.22 -17.69
N ILE A 441 16.01 12.39 -17.07
CA ILE A 441 14.82 13.10 -16.61
C ILE A 441 14.50 14.19 -17.63
N SER A 442 13.42 14.00 -18.37
CA SER A 442 13.02 14.91 -19.44
C SER A 442 12.32 16.16 -18.91
N ASP A 443 11.46 15.97 -17.92
CA ASP A 443 10.72 17.00 -17.18
C ASP A 443 10.20 16.38 -15.87
N GLY A 444 9.82 17.21 -14.90
CA GLY A 444 9.24 16.71 -13.66
C GLY A 444 9.09 17.77 -12.59
N ASN A 445 8.15 17.56 -11.67
CA ASN A 445 7.99 18.39 -10.49
C ASN A 445 8.59 17.67 -9.28
N PHE A 446 9.47 18.36 -8.55
CA PHE A 446 10.17 17.82 -7.41
C PHE A 446 10.08 18.78 -6.23
N ALA A 447 9.68 18.27 -5.07
CA ALA A 447 9.49 19.04 -3.84
C ALA A 447 10.43 18.54 -2.74
N LEU A 448 11.05 19.48 -2.05
CA LEU A 448 11.98 19.22 -0.95
C LEU A 448 11.45 19.84 0.35
N SER A 449 11.31 19.06 1.41
CA SER A 449 10.84 19.51 2.72
C SER A 449 11.97 19.53 3.75
N PHE A 450 12.01 20.57 4.59
CA PHE A 450 13.01 20.72 5.66
C PHE A 450 12.33 21.14 6.99
N ALA A 451 12.15 20.26 7.98
CA ALA A 451 11.62 20.71 9.27
C ALA A 451 12.57 21.68 9.97
N GLY A 452 11.95 22.64 10.65
CA GLY A 452 12.62 23.81 11.21
C GLY A 452 12.99 24.88 10.18
N GLY A 453 12.79 24.61 8.88
CA GLY A 453 13.14 25.50 7.77
C GLY A 453 14.58 25.37 7.29
N LEU A 454 14.87 26.04 6.18
CA LEU A 454 16.17 25.98 5.52
C LEU A 454 17.17 26.98 6.14
N ASP A 455 18.36 26.48 6.53
CA ASP A 455 19.53 27.32 6.80
C ASP A 455 20.50 27.28 5.62
N ILE A 456 20.51 28.32 4.79
CA ILE A 456 21.39 28.40 3.61
C ILE A 456 22.89 28.44 3.99
N LYS A 457 23.24 28.69 5.26
CA LYS A 457 24.64 28.68 5.71
C LYS A 457 25.15 27.27 5.98
N ASN A 458 24.27 26.37 6.40
CA ASN A 458 24.55 24.98 6.69
C ASN A 458 23.44 24.18 6.04
N LEU A 459 23.51 24.06 4.70
CA LEU A 459 22.54 23.27 3.96
C LEU A 459 22.59 21.84 4.50
N LYS A 460 21.51 21.42 5.13
CA LYS A 460 21.28 20.03 5.50
C LYS A 460 20.58 19.32 4.35
N LEU A 461 20.59 17.99 4.37
CA LEU A 461 19.68 17.22 3.54
C LEU A 461 18.21 17.57 3.88
N PRO A 462 17.32 17.51 2.89
CA PRO A 462 15.88 17.56 3.13
C PRO A 462 15.46 16.36 3.98
N GLU A 463 14.37 16.50 4.72
CA GLU A 463 13.75 15.38 5.44
C GLU A 463 12.89 14.54 4.53
N THR A 464 12.24 15.16 3.54
CA THR A 464 11.54 14.42 2.49
C THR A 464 11.84 15.03 1.13
N ALA A 465 11.94 14.15 0.13
CA ALA A 465 12.05 14.52 -1.27
C ALA A 465 10.99 13.74 -2.05
N SER A 466 10.08 14.45 -2.72
CA SER A 466 8.95 13.82 -3.40
C SER A 466 8.60 14.51 -4.71
N GLY A 467 8.17 13.78 -5.72
CA GLY A 467 7.85 14.37 -7.02
C GLY A 467 7.38 13.38 -8.07
N ASN A 468 6.90 13.93 -9.18
CA ASN A 468 6.52 13.20 -10.39
C ASN A 468 7.49 13.57 -11.52
N LEU A 469 8.16 12.58 -12.10
CA LEU A 469 9.22 12.76 -13.11
C LEU A 469 8.91 11.97 -14.38
N SER A 470 8.96 12.60 -15.55
CA SER A 470 8.93 11.90 -16.82
C SER A 470 10.35 11.50 -17.23
N VAL A 471 10.62 10.20 -17.28
CA VAL A 471 11.98 9.67 -17.40
C VAL A 471 12.14 8.64 -18.52
N ARG A 472 13.41 8.46 -18.91
CA ARG A 472 13.89 7.31 -19.66
C ARG A 472 15.05 6.68 -18.90
N TYR A 473 14.88 5.46 -18.43
CA TYR A 473 15.93 4.66 -17.83
C TYR A 473 16.45 3.63 -18.84
N GLU A 474 17.76 3.48 -18.93
CA GLU A 474 18.45 2.49 -19.75
C GLU A 474 19.51 1.78 -18.91
N GLN A 475 19.38 0.47 -18.76
CA GLN A 475 20.37 -0.35 -18.09
C GLN A 475 21.48 -0.78 -19.08
N PHE A 476 22.72 -0.76 -18.64
CA PHE A 476 23.87 -1.19 -19.42
C PHE A 476 24.11 -2.69 -19.27
N SER A 477 24.53 -3.34 -20.37
CA SER A 477 24.97 -4.74 -20.31
C SER A 477 26.30 -4.86 -19.57
N SER A 478 26.40 -5.81 -18.64
CA SER A 478 27.62 -6.09 -17.86
C SER A 478 27.84 -7.59 -17.72
N THR A 479 28.91 -8.02 -17.05
CA THR A 479 29.14 -9.45 -16.75
C THR A 479 28.04 -10.07 -15.90
N ASP A 480 27.41 -9.26 -15.06
CA ASP A 480 26.36 -9.66 -14.12
C ASP A 480 24.96 -9.34 -14.67
N ILE A 481 24.87 -8.47 -15.70
CA ILE A 481 23.64 -8.04 -16.37
C ILE A 481 23.66 -8.54 -17.82
N ASN A 482 23.09 -9.72 -18.03
CA ASN A 482 23.03 -10.36 -19.35
C ASN A 482 21.75 -10.03 -20.15
N ASN A 483 20.75 -9.43 -19.50
CA ASN A 483 19.50 -8.99 -20.13
C ASN A 483 19.15 -7.56 -19.66
N PRO A 484 19.80 -6.53 -20.21
CA PRO A 484 19.51 -5.14 -19.84
C PRO A 484 18.08 -4.77 -20.21
N ILE A 485 17.53 -3.84 -19.43
CA ILE A 485 16.17 -3.31 -19.57
C ILE A 485 16.17 -1.82 -19.89
N THR A 486 15.10 -1.37 -20.53
CA THR A 486 14.77 0.05 -20.66
C THR A 486 13.41 0.30 -20.02
N PHE A 487 13.25 1.46 -19.41
CA PHE A 487 11.97 1.97 -18.93
C PHE A 487 11.74 3.37 -19.49
N ASN A 488 10.53 3.64 -19.98
CA ASN A 488 10.13 4.95 -20.47
C ASN A 488 8.72 5.27 -19.98
N GLY A 489 8.60 6.29 -19.13
CA GLY A 489 7.35 6.57 -18.44
C GLY A 489 7.50 7.63 -17.36
N ASP A 490 6.50 7.67 -16.48
CA ASP A 490 6.45 8.59 -15.35
C ASP A 490 6.84 7.86 -14.05
N LEU A 491 7.61 8.53 -13.20
CA LEU A 491 8.02 8.09 -11.87
C LEU A 491 7.42 9.02 -10.82
N ASP A 492 6.52 8.52 -9.99
CA ASP A 492 6.14 9.13 -8.73
C ASP A 492 7.07 8.63 -7.63
N ILE A 493 7.71 9.55 -6.92
CA ILE A 493 8.76 9.26 -5.95
C ILE A 493 8.39 9.92 -4.63
N ASN A 494 8.57 9.18 -3.53
CA ASN A 494 8.58 9.71 -2.18
C ASN A 494 9.75 9.08 -1.41
N LEU A 495 10.65 9.93 -0.91
CA LEU A 495 11.87 9.57 -0.19
C LEU A 495 11.83 10.17 1.21
N ASP A 496 11.91 9.31 2.23
CA ASP A 496 12.13 9.73 3.62
C ASP A 496 13.64 9.74 3.94
N LEU A 497 14.18 10.94 4.12
CA LEU A 497 15.59 11.20 4.39
C LEU A 497 15.82 11.64 5.84
N SER A 498 14.79 11.63 6.70
CA SER A 498 14.87 12.10 8.08
C SER A 498 15.88 11.33 8.95
N GLY A 499 16.16 10.08 8.59
CA GLY A 499 17.15 9.20 9.24
C GLY A 499 18.60 9.39 8.77
N VAL A 500 18.83 10.14 7.69
CA VAL A 500 20.16 10.26 7.06
C VAL A 500 21.01 11.31 7.78
N GLN A 501 22.24 10.95 8.13
CA GLN A 501 23.20 11.85 8.79
C GLN A 501 24.41 12.09 7.91
N GLU A 502 24.76 13.37 7.70
CA GLU A 502 26.03 13.74 7.04
C GLU A 502 27.22 13.41 7.96
N LEU A 503 28.18 12.66 7.43
CA LEU A 503 29.40 12.27 8.12
C LEU A 503 30.54 13.21 7.74
N SER A 504 31.47 13.42 8.67
CA SER A 504 32.69 14.19 8.40
C SER A 504 33.81 13.37 7.73
N ASP A 505 33.52 12.12 7.32
CA ASP A 505 34.53 11.15 6.89
C ASP A 505 34.65 11.12 5.36
N ALA A 506 35.86 10.86 4.85
CA ALA A 506 36.15 10.94 3.41
C ALA A 506 35.81 9.65 2.65
N GLU A 507 35.61 8.54 3.35
CA GLU A 507 35.32 7.22 2.76
C GLU A 507 33.81 6.89 2.74
N ALA A 508 33.01 7.48 3.62
CA ALA A 508 31.56 7.37 3.64
C ALA A 508 30.96 8.73 4.08
N LEU A 509 30.25 9.39 3.18
CA LEU A 509 29.80 10.78 3.33
C LEU A 509 28.47 10.91 4.08
N TYR A 510 27.65 9.88 4.07
CA TYR A 510 26.38 9.85 4.78
C TYR A 510 26.19 8.49 5.46
N ALA A 511 25.66 8.50 6.69
CA ALA A 511 25.18 7.33 7.38
C ALA A 511 23.67 7.19 7.20
N GLY A 512 23.19 5.97 6.99
CA GLY A 512 21.76 5.67 6.88
C GLY A 512 21.15 5.87 5.49
N LEU A 513 21.95 6.20 4.46
CA LEU A 513 21.46 6.25 3.07
C LEU A 513 20.98 4.88 2.57
N ASP A 514 21.68 3.80 2.96
CA ASP A 514 21.32 2.44 2.55
C ASP A 514 19.97 2.01 3.09
N SER A 515 19.57 2.57 4.24
CA SER A 515 18.29 2.32 4.93
C SER A 515 17.18 3.32 4.55
N VAL A 516 17.37 4.14 3.52
CA VAL A 516 16.29 5.02 3.03
C VAL A 516 15.25 4.18 2.32
N ASP A 517 14.03 4.22 2.86
CA ASP A 517 12.85 3.67 2.22
C ASP A 517 12.47 4.54 1.02
N ILE A 518 12.42 3.90 -0.14
CA ILE A 518 11.95 4.51 -1.37
C ILE A 518 10.57 3.93 -1.66
N THR A 519 9.57 4.78 -1.76
CA THR A 519 8.31 4.44 -2.41
C THR A 519 8.33 5.06 -3.79
N MET A 520 8.33 4.22 -4.81
CA MET A 520 8.33 4.63 -6.22
C MET A 520 7.18 3.96 -6.95
N MET A 521 6.37 4.73 -7.67
CA MET A 521 5.41 4.20 -8.63
C MET A 521 5.88 4.59 -10.05
N ALA A 522 6.18 3.58 -10.86
CA ALA A 522 6.70 3.73 -12.21
C ALA A 522 5.64 3.29 -13.22
N ASP A 523 5.02 4.22 -13.94
CA ASP A 523 4.01 3.94 -14.96
C ASP A 523 4.56 4.19 -16.36
N GLY A 524 4.62 3.13 -17.18
CA GLY A 524 5.05 3.24 -18.56
C GLY A 524 5.52 1.92 -19.17
N GLU A 525 6.37 2.05 -20.19
CA GLU A 525 6.83 0.92 -20.99
C GLU A 525 8.18 0.40 -20.48
N PHE A 526 8.22 -0.90 -20.16
CA PHE A 526 9.40 -1.68 -19.84
C PHE A 526 9.74 -2.59 -21.02
N GLU A 527 11.00 -2.63 -21.44
CA GLU A 527 11.46 -3.48 -22.54
C GLU A 527 12.76 -4.20 -22.17
N SER A 528 12.83 -5.52 -22.40
CA SER A 528 14.06 -6.29 -22.28
C SER A 528 14.85 -6.33 -23.59
N LEU A 529 16.15 -6.62 -23.52
CA LEU A 529 16.99 -6.82 -24.71
C LEU A 529 16.43 -7.87 -25.70
N PHE A 530 15.70 -8.87 -25.19
CA PHE A 530 15.11 -9.94 -25.99
C PHE A 530 13.73 -9.58 -26.57
N GLY A 531 13.25 -8.35 -26.36
CA GLY A 531 12.01 -7.82 -26.91
C GLY A 531 10.77 -8.19 -26.10
N ASP A 532 10.94 -8.64 -24.85
CA ASP A 532 9.82 -8.73 -23.92
C ASP A 532 9.40 -7.31 -23.54
N ARG A 533 8.10 -7.03 -23.58
CA ARG A 533 7.56 -5.71 -23.29
C ARG A 533 6.43 -5.80 -22.27
N PHE A 534 6.46 -4.90 -21.31
CA PHE A 534 5.41 -4.70 -20.33
C PHE A 534 5.02 -3.22 -20.30
N ASP A 535 3.73 -2.92 -20.21
CA ASP A 535 3.19 -1.56 -20.16
C ASP A 535 2.27 -1.49 -18.94
N GLY A 536 2.63 -0.71 -17.93
CA GLY A 536 1.87 -0.60 -16.70
C GLY A 536 2.65 0.04 -15.55
N ALA A 537 2.00 0.08 -14.37
CA ALA A 537 2.54 0.74 -13.19
C ALA A 537 3.20 -0.25 -12.22
N ILE A 538 4.44 0.00 -11.79
CA ILE A 538 5.18 -0.81 -10.81
C ILE A 538 5.36 0.00 -9.54
N THR A 539 5.03 -0.56 -8.37
CA THR A 539 5.30 0.08 -7.08
C THR A 539 6.50 -0.56 -6.37
N LEU A 540 7.65 0.10 -6.34
CA LEU A 540 8.84 -0.37 -5.62
C LEU A 540 8.84 0.22 -4.20
N ASN A 541 8.87 -0.64 -3.18
CA ASN A 541 8.93 -0.26 -1.77
C ASN A 541 10.16 -0.87 -1.07
N GLY A 542 11.04 0.00 -0.56
CA GLY A 542 12.04 -0.33 0.46
C GLY A 542 13.53 -0.25 0.03
N GLY A 543 14.41 -0.47 1.00
CA GLY A 543 15.88 -0.40 0.84
C GLY A 543 16.48 -1.55 0.01
N LEU A 544 17.79 -1.53 -0.22
CA LEU A 544 18.51 -2.50 -1.09
C LEU A 544 18.30 -3.98 -0.72
N ASP A 545 17.87 -4.27 0.52
CA ASP A 545 17.61 -5.61 1.05
C ASP A 545 16.10 -5.92 1.31
N SER A 546 15.17 -5.07 0.83
CA SER A 546 13.72 -5.24 1.09
C SER A 546 13.01 -6.09 0.04
N GLU A 547 11.78 -6.49 0.37
CA GLU A 547 10.89 -7.20 -0.55
C GLU A 547 10.35 -6.23 -1.62
N VAL A 548 10.49 -6.61 -2.88
CA VAL A 548 9.97 -5.90 -4.04
C VAL A 548 8.55 -6.36 -4.29
N LEU A 549 7.60 -5.43 -4.17
CA LEU A 549 6.23 -5.61 -4.63
C LEU A 549 6.15 -5.20 -6.11
N LEU A 550 5.40 -5.94 -6.91
CA LEU A 550 5.22 -5.67 -8.32
C LEU A 550 3.77 -5.94 -8.71
N GLN A 551 3.03 -4.89 -9.06
CA GLN A 551 1.62 -5.00 -9.38
C GLN A 551 1.39 -4.71 -10.86
N PHE A 552 0.53 -5.45 -11.55
CA PHE A 552 0.17 -5.17 -12.94
C PHE A 552 -1.16 -5.79 -13.35
N GLU A 553 -1.84 -5.18 -14.32
CA GLU A 553 -3.02 -5.79 -14.95
C GLU A 553 -2.61 -6.64 -16.16
N ARG A 554 -3.30 -7.76 -16.37
CA ARG A 554 -3.14 -8.61 -17.55
C ARG A 554 -4.48 -9.19 -17.98
N ASP A 555 -4.72 -9.28 -19.28
CA ASP A 555 -5.85 -10.07 -19.80
C ASP A 555 -5.72 -11.53 -19.34
N LEU A 556 -6.84 -12.13 -18.96
CA LEU A 556 -6.91 -13.57 -18.76
C LEU A 556 -6.44 -14.30 -20.02
N PRO A 557 -5.82 -15.49 -19.92
CA PRO A 557 -5.36 -16.24 -21.10
C PRO A 557 -6.45 -16.55 -22.15
N ASP A 558 -7.72 -16.54 -21.74
CA ASP A 558 -8.89 -16.70 -22.60
C ASP A 558 -9.54 -15.37 -23.04
N TYR A 559 -9.00 -14.22 -22.61
CA TYR A 559 -9.49 -12.86 -22.86
C TYR A 559 -10.91 -12.58 -22.35
N SER A 560 -11.40 -13.34 -21.36
CA SER A 560 -12.74 -13.16 -20.81
C SER A 560 -12.86 -11.98 -19.85
N ASP A 561 -11.76 -11.63 -19.19
CA ASP A 561 -11.65 -10.54 -18.20
C ASP A 561 -10.19 -10.07 -18.08
N ARG A 562 -9.92 -9.14 -17.17
CA ARG A 562 -8.58 -8.73 -16.76
C ARG A 562 -8.33 -9.08 -15.31
N ALA A 563 -7.13 -9.58 -15.04
CA ALA A 563 -6.66 -9.88 -13.70
C ALA A 563 -5.63 -8.86 -13.23
N LEU A 564 -5.74 -8.48 -11.97
CA LEU A 564 -4.68 -7.78 -11.24
C LEU A 564 -3.73 -8.83 -10.67
N ILE A 565 -2.45 -8.69 -10.98
CA ILE A 565 -1.38 -9.59 -10.52
C ILE A 565 -0.45 -8.78 -9.63
N THR A 566 -0.25 -9.23 -8.40
CA THR A 566 0.71 -8.67 -7.46
C THR A 566 1.76 -9.73 -7.14
N ILE A 567 3.01 -9.43 -7.40
CA ILE A 567 4.17 -10.29 -7.18
C ILE A 567 4.96 -9.70 -6.02
N SER A 568 5.41 -10.55 -5.10
CA SER A 568 6.31 -10.18 -4.01
C SER A 568 7.55 -11.07 -4.07
N SER A 569 8.75 -10.50 -4.05
CA SER A 569 10.00 -11.26 -4.12
C SER A 569 11.21 -10.42 -3.67
N THR A 570 12.39 -11.02 -3.53
CA THR A 570 13.63 -10.23 -3.28
C THR A 570 14.28 -9.78 -4.59
N PRO A 571 15.08 -8.70 -4.59
CA PRO A 571 15.81 -8.26 -5.78
C PRO A 571 16.62 -9.40 -6.43
N GLU A 572 17.35 -10.19 -5.64
CA GLU A 572 18.17 -11.31 -6.13
C GLU A 572 17.34 -12.42 -6.77
N ARG A 573 16.10 -12.61 -6.30
CA ARG A 573 15.20 -13.64 -6.83
C ARG A 573 14.53 -13.20 -8.11
N ILE A 574 14.03 -11.96 -8.17
CA ILE A 574 13.54 -11.35 -9.41
C ILE A 574 14.62 -11.41 -10.50
N ALA A 575 15.91 -11.32 -10.13
CA ALA A 575 17.05 -11.48 -11.04
C ALA A 575 17.14 -12.79 -11.78
N GLN A 576 16.64 -13.82 -11.13
CA GLN A 576 16.66 -15.16 -11.64
C GLN A 576 15.30 -15.51 -12.25
N GLY A 577 14.38 -14.54 -12.33
CA GLY A 577 12.99 -14.75 -12.71
C GLY A 577 12.18 -15.51 -11.64
N LEU A 578 12.67 -15.54 -10.40
CA LEU A 578 12.07 -16.28 -9.29
C LEU A 578 11.21 -15.35 -8.44
N ILE A 579 10.12 -15.91 -7.92
CA ILE A 579 9.09 -15.19 -7.19
C ILE A 579 8.89 -15.86 -5.83
N ASN A 580 8.66 -15.08 -4.77
CA ASN A 580 8.27 -15.64 -3.47
C ASN A 580 6.76 -15.86 -3.44
N ASP A 581 6.00 -14.81 -3.75
CA ASP A 581 4.55 -14.81 -3.61
C ASP A 581 3.89 -14.15 -4.82
N ILE A 582 2.74 -14.69 -5.22
CA ILE A 582 1.87 -14.13 -6.26
C ILE A 582 0.46 -14.04 -5.67
N GLN A 583 -0.13 -12.87 -5.72
CA GLN A 583 -1.55 -12.63 -5.54
C GLN A 583 -2.18 -12.33 -6.90
N MET A 584 -3.31 -12.97 -7.19
CA MET A 584 -4.03 -12.79 -8.45
C MET A 584 -5.50 -12.54 -8.17
N GLU A 585 -6.06 -11.48 -8.75
CA GLU A 585 -7.44 -11.07 -8.52
C GLU A 585 -8.19 -10.78 -9.82
N TRP A 586 -9.35 -11.40 -10.01
CA TRP A 586 -10.24 -11.14 -11.15
C TRP A 586 -11.65 -11.66 -10.89
N ALA A 587 -12.69 -10.98 -11.39
CA ALA A 587 -14.09 -11.47 -11.33
C ALA A 587 -14.54 -12.01 -9.95
N GLY A 588 -14.09 -11.40 -8.84
CA GLY A 588 -14.39 -11.85 -7.47
C GLY A 588 -13.57 -13.05 -6.99
N LYS A 589 -12.59 -13.50 -7.77
CA LYS A 589 -11.63 -14.55 -7.43
C LYS A 589 -10.35 -13.95 -6.90
N ARG A 590 -9.77 -14.55 -5.85
CA ARG A 590 -8.48 -14.19 -5.28
C ARG A 590 -7.65 -15.45 -5.05
N TYR A 591 -6.45 -15.48 -5.60
CA TYR A 591 -5.50 -16.57 -5.40
C TYR A 591 -4.23 -16.04 -4.76
N ASN A 592 -3.75 -16.72 -3.72
CA ASN A 592 -2.42 -16.51 -3.15
C ASN A 592 -1.58 -17.75 -3.41
N ILE A 593 -0.44 -17.56 -4.08
CA ILE A 593 0.50 -18.61 -4.48
C ILE A 593 1.83 -18.29 -3.82
N MET A 594 2.30 -19.16 -2.93
CA MET A 594 3.55 -19.02 -2.19
C MET A 594 4.52 -20.10 -2.61
N TYR A 595 5.74 -19.75 -3.01
CA TYR A 595 6.78 -20.70 -3.39
C TYR A 595 7.72 -21.00 -2.23
N PHE A 596 7.99 -22.29 -2.02
CA PHE A 596 8.97 -22.79 -1.07
C PHE A 596 10.23 -23.24 -1.81
N PHE A 597 11.39 -22.92 -1.22
CA PHE A 597 12.71 -23.25 -1.73
C PHE A 597 13.50 -24.03 -0.65
N ASP A 598 14.80 -24.25 -0.83
CA ASP A 598 15.64 -25.05 0.08
C ASP A 598 15.39 -24.74 1.58
N PRO A 599 15.13 -25.77 2.43
CA PRO A 599 15.21 -27.21 2.16
C PRO A 599 13.89 -27.85 1.65
N TYR A 600 12.81 -27.08 1.50
CA TYR A 600 11.50 -27.55 1.07
C TYR A 600 11.16 -26.99 -0.30
N PHE A 601 11.24 -27.81 -1.34
CA PHE A 601 10.97 -27.34 -2.70
C PHE A 601 9.50 -27.56 -3.05
N GLY A 602 8.73 -26.50 -3.25
CA GLY A 602 7.28 -26.66 -3.39
C GLY A 602 6.50 -25.38 -3.62
N VAL A 603 5.18 -25.51 -3.65
CA VAL A 603 4.26 -24.38 -3.79
C VAL A 603 3.01 -24.61 -2.94
N ARG A 604 2.52 -23.55 -2.30
CA ARG A 604 1.21 -23.49 -1.67
C ARG A 604 0.32 -22.58 -2.50
N ILE A 605 -0.87 -23.06 -2.85
CA ILE A 605 -1.89 -22.29 -3.54
C ILE A 605 -3.12 -22.25 -2.65
N THR A 606 -3.64 -21.06 -2.42
CA THR A 606 -4.87 -20.85 -1.65
C THR A 606 -5.80 -19.92 -2.41
N ASN A 607 -7.11 -20.15 -2.32
CA ASN A 607 -8.11 -19.21 -2.83
C ASN A 607 -9.04 -18.70 -1.71
N GLN A 608 -9.86 -17.71 -2.03
CA GLN A 608 -10.82 -17.09 -1.11
C GLN A 608 -11.89 -18.06 -0.58
N ASP A 609 -12.16 -19.17 -1.28
CA ASP A 609 -13.15 -20.17 -0.86
C ASP A 609 -12.59 -21.21 0.14
N GLY A 610 -11.35 -21.05 0.60
CA GLY A 610 -10.71 -21.97 1.53
C GLY A 610 -10.14 -23.23 0.88
N VAL A 611 -10.03 -23.27 -0.45
CA VAL A 611 -9.30 -24.33 -1.15
C VAL A 611 -7.80 -24.10 -0.97
N ILE A 612 -7.10 -25.13 -0.50
CA ILE A 612 -5.66 -25.12 -0.26
C ILE A 612 -5.04 -26.32 -0.98
N THR A 613 -3.95 -26.05 -1.68
CA THR A 613 -3.10 -27.07 -2.30
C THR A 613 -1.66 -26.84 -1.88
N ASP A 614 -1.11 -27.79 -1.11
CA ASP A 614 0.30 -27.79 -0.69
C ASP A 614 1.06 -28.87 -1.46
N LEU A 615 2.04 -28.46 -2.25
CA LEU A 615 2.83 -29.35 -3.11
C LEU A 615 4.28 -29.38 -2.64
N ASP A 616 4.76 -30.56 -2.25
CA ASP A 616 6.18 -30.89 -2.17
C ASP A 616 6.64 -31.42 -3.53
N LEU A 617 7.33 -30.57 -4.28
CA LEU A 617 7.86 -30.87 -5.61
C LEU A 617 9.26 -31.48 -5.56
N SER A 618 9.80 -31.79 -4.37
CA SER A 618 11.06 -32.52 -4.21
C SER A 618 10.91 -34.04 -4.35
N VAL A 619 9.66 -34.54 -4.39
CA VAL A 619 9.36 -35.97 -4.47
C VAL A 619 9.60 -36.55 -5.88
N GLU A 620 9.81 -37.87 -5.97
CA GLU A 620 9.94 -38.56 -7.26
C GLU A 620 8.60 -38.57 -8.03
N ASP A 621 8.65 -38.65 -9.36
CA ASP A 621 7.46 -38.83 -10.20
C ASP A 621 6.60 -40.01 -9.70
N GLU A 622 5.28 -39.87 -9.82
CA GLU A 622 4.25 -40.80 -9.32
C GLU A 622 4.12 -40.91 -7.78
N ALA A 623 5.03 -40.30 -7.01
CA ALA A 623 4.86 -40.12 -5.58
C ALA A 623 3.84 -39.01 -5.29
N THR A 624 3.18 -39.08 -4.13
CA THR A 624 2.25 -38.03 -3.68
C THR A 624 3.06 -36.79 -3.30
N ALA A 625 2.95 -35.73 -4.12
CA ALA A 625 3.51 -34.41 -3.84
C ALA A 625 2.63 -33.62 -2.87
N GLY A 626 1.31 -33.83 -2.94
CA GLY A 626 0.38 -33.02 -2.15
C GLY A 626 -1.04 -33.52 -2.23
N MET A 627 -1.95 -32.74 -1.66
CA MET A 627 -3.40 -32.97 -1.71
C MET A 627 -4.10 -31.64 -1.97
N ILE A 628 -5.29 -31.73 -2.57
CA ILE A 628 -6.24 -30.62 -2.61
C ILE A 628 -7.17 -30.71 -1.41
N MET A 629 -7.25 -29.65 -0.63
CA MET A 629 -8.06 -29.57 0.58
C MET A 629 -9.06 -28.41 0.47
N LEU A 630 -10.23 -28.57 1.07
CA LEU A 630 -11.19 -27.49 1.31
C LEU A 630 -11.57 -27.54 2.78
N ASN A 631 -11.31 -26.45 3.51
CA ASN A 631 -11.51 -26.31 4.96
C ASN A 631 -10.99 -27.53 5.75
N GLY A 632 -9.77 -27.96 5.42
CA GLY A 632 -9.06 -29.08 6.05
C GLY A 632 -9.55 -30.49 5.65
N THR A 633 -10.56 -30.60 4.80
CA THR A 633 -11.01 -31.90 4.25
C THR A 633 -10.31 -32.16 2.92
N SER A 634 -9.72 -33.34 2.73
CA SER A 634 -9.06 -33.72 1.47
C SER A 634 -10.08 -34.14 0.40
N TYR A 635 -9.91 -33.62 -0.81
CA TYR A 635 -10.75 -33.88 -1.99
C TYR A 635 -10.00 -34.57 -3.14
N GLY A 636 -8.70 -34.79 -3.00
CA GLY A 636 -7.90 -35.47 -4.01
C GLY A 636 -6.40 -35.46 -3.69
N ASP A 637 -5.66 -36.35 -4.36
CA ASP A 637 -4.20 -36.45 -4.28
C ASP A 637 -3.55 -35.85 -5.53
N ILE A 638 -2.34 -35.31 -5.37
CA ILE A 638 -1.58 -34.66 -6.45
C ILE A 638 -0.20 -35.31 -6.56
N LYS A 639 0.19 -35.63 -7.79
CA LYS A 639 1.43 -36.35 -8.09
C LYS A 639 2.20 -35.69 -9.23
N PRO A 640 3.54 -35.54 -9.14
CA PRO A 640 4.35 -35.16 -10.29
C PRO A 640 4.33 -36.26 -11.35
N LEU A 641 4.25 -35.85 -12.62
CA LEU A 641 4.21 -36.73 -13.78
C LEU A 641 4.92 -36.08 -14.96
N ASN A 642 6.20 -36.37 -15.18
CA ASN A 642 7.00 -35.90 -16.30
C ASN A 642 7.00 -34.36 -16.49
N GLY A 643 7.10 -33.60 -15.39
CA GLY A 643 7.05 -32.13 -15.42
C GLY A 643 5.64 -31.54 -15.44
N SER A 644 4.60 -32.38 -15.36
CA SER A 644 3.21 -31.99 -15.10
C SER A 644 2.76 -32.46 -13.71
N LEU A 645 1.58 -32.02 -13.28
CA LEU A 645 0.92 -32.50 -12.07
C LEU A 645 -0.34 -33.28 -12.44
N LEU A 646 -0.43 -34.52 -11.97
CA LEU A 646 -1.63 -35.35 -12.05
C LEU A 646 -2.44 -35.17 -10.76
N PHE A 647 -3.62 -34.58 -10.89
CA PHE A 647 -4.64 -34.48 -9.87
C PHE A 647 -5.56 -35.69 -9.99
N THR A 648 -5.73 -36.44 -8.90
CA THR A 648 -6.71 -37.53 -8.79
C THR A 648 -7.73 -37.15 -7.73
N LEU A 649 -8.93 -36.76 -8.19
CA LEU A 649 -10.02 -36.34 -7.31
C LEU A 649 -10.68 -37.53 -6.62
N SER A 650 -11.35 -37.25 -5.51
CA SER A 650 -12.02 -38.23 -4.65
C SER A 650 -13.14 -39.01 -5.36
N ASP A 651 -13.68 -38.48 -6.45
CA ASP A 651 -14.66 -39.15 -7.31
C ASP A 651 -14.00 -40.04 -8.39
N GLY A 652 -12.68 -40.05 -8.46
CA GLY A 652 -11.87 -40.82 -9.41
C GLY A 652 -11.54 -40.08 -10.72
N GLN A 653 -11.91 -38.80 -10.84
CA GLN A 653 -11.52 -37.98 -12.00
C GLN A 653 -10.01 -37.68 -11.95
N GLU A 654 -9.36 -37.85 -13.11
CA GLU A 654 -7.94 -37.55 -13.29
C GLU A 654 -7.78 -36.32 -14.20
N ILE A 655 -6.98 -35.34 -13.75
CA ILE A 655 -6.72 -34.08 -14.46
C ILE A 655 -5.20 -33.87 -14.48
N VAL A 656 -4.65 -33.50 -15.65
CA VAL A 656 -3.22 -33.23 -15.82
C VAL A 656 -3.02 -31.74 -16.05
N LEU A 657 -2.18 -31.13 -15.22
CA LEU A 657 -1.81 -29.71 -15.23
C LEU A 657 -0.34 -29.51 -15.64
#